data_AF-A0AAU6VV67-F1
#
_entry.id   AF-A0AAU6VV67-F1
#
_cell.length_a   1.000
_cell.length_b   1.000
_cell.length_c   1.000
_cell.angle_alpha   90.00
_cell.angle_beta   90.00
_cell.angle_gamma   90.00
#
_symmetry.space_group_name_H-M   'P 1'
#
loop_
_entity.id
_entity.type
_entity.pdbx_description
1 polymer ?
#
loop_
_entity_poly.entity_id
_entity_poly.type
_entity_poly.pdbx_seq_one_letter_code
_entity_poly.pdbx_strand_id
1 'polypeptide(L)'
;MTVSLRIHPTIGFARVGNSMDYYIEPQTIAAMPQPGQTLTGGLPIKAGTDNTPISSSDIRDSQGRLKRQGARFKIYQYPHKNSPSYPAPQAQEVTIGSEVDGKRVTDIIWTVHLANKKANCWEMDESANLGIILYQDGKTPPLRNPSFNQTDNPADTVRLQKLVIDAGPRTISTNKRQTAQFNPSTQASYWDQHTNAVIPLPDYPQSYPATAGNDDPNTRIDYLGEIQTETNGRLVVLGGFGKACGFDQLGNADPNAKLDMDVDNNNWLDDTADGPVTAVLLFDDGSYQTLENSAWVVSTDPAYAPQTLNVVSLWDDIYTTWVEAFNLNPGLYQNNAYNPEYVPDFAQDIQPILRAASMQMWNTNLPDSAIKSHRQIDKLTKNKPQFDIMSFMRKPSADENNHLEDGSPMMPLSLGDANKSFLTLSNSQYFLMQQWAKGLCSTSAPSMTTPLNEGEALDRAVLMNCLGGRFSPGIDLTFIVRDTKLYNADWQNPNIGPFRINRQPLNYAVATKGSPFLGVGYVPLRSHPIQPGDLCKFMAIPWHTDYNSCATHTPAPNPGGVITESNIYGGNINTSLFWSWPAQRPVAVYTYEDVAKRNDNTLPLQRYSVRGQGTSASGQQLTFDAQGKLNNSPASNVGRYQDRHGILNNWQNIGVVIQGAAIDGYPAHLDPNYYLEVQSGFSQDDSNLVMPWDNTVTDPVYPPEK
;
A
#
# COMPACT_ATOMS: atom_id res chain seq x y z
N MET A 1 -10.91 36.35 -10.16
CA MET A 1 -10.59 35.20 -11.04
C MET A 1 -11.10 34.01 -10.29
N THR A 2 -11.90 33.15 -10.92
CA THR A 2 -12.38 31.92 -10.27
C THR A 2 -11.18 31.05 -9.89
N VAL A 3 -11.24 30.32 -8.78
CA VAL A 3 -10.19 29.36 -8.37
C VAL A 3 -10.65 27.92 -8.56
N SER A 4 -9.72 27.03 -8.85
CA SER A 4 -9.99 25.58 -8.87
C SER A 4 -9.68 24.99 -7.50
N LEU A 5 -10.55 24.11 -7.00
CA LEU A 5 -10.39 23.46 -5.72
C LEU A 5 -10.04 21.99 -5.91
N ARG A 6 -9.10 21.47 -5.12
CA ARG A 6 -8.71 20.06 -5.21
C ARG A 6 -8.43 19.44 -3.84
N ILE A 7 -8.83 18.18 -3.68
CA ILE A 7 -8.60 17.39 -2.46
C ILE A 7 -7.24 16.69 -2.57
N HIS A 8 -6.43 16.75 -1.52
CA HIS A 8 -5.14 16.06 -1.42
C HIS A 8 -5.03 15.30 -0.07
N PRO A 9 -4.42 14.11 -0.01
CA PRO A 9 -3.83 13.39 -1.13
C PRO A 9 -4.89 12.93 -2.15
N THR A 10 -4.49 12.68 -3.40
CA THR A 10 -5.38 12.13 -4.45
C THR A 10 -5.88 10.73 -4.07
N ILE A 11 -5.01 9.95 -3.42
CA ILE A 11 -5.31 8.66 -2.80
C ILE A 11 -4.69 8.68 -1.40
N GLY A 12 -5.51 8.64 -0.36
CA GLY A 12 -5.07 8.54 1.04
C GLY A 12 -5.13 7.11 1.56
N PHE A 13 -4.27 6.77 2.52
CA PHE A 13 -4.11 5.42 3.04
C PHE A 13 -4.40 5.37 4.54
N ALA A 14 -5.57 4.82 4.86
CA ALA A 14 -5.87 4.34 6.19
C ALA A 14 -5.29 2.93 6.36
N ARG A 15 -4.98 2.55 7.60
CA ARG A 15 -4.49 1.20 7.92
C ARG A 15 -5.21 0.65 9.13
N VAL A 16 -5.56 -0.62 9.05
CA VAL A 16 -6.23 -1.34 10.13
C VAL A 16 -5.34 -1.43 11.37
N GLY A 17 -5.97 -1.63 12.52
CA GLY A 17 -5.34 -1.71 13.83
C GLY A 17 -6.40 -2.07 14.87
N ASN A 18 -6.05 -2.81 15.91
CA ASN A 18 -7.03 -3.32 16.87
C ASN A 18 -7.31 -2.37 18.04
N SER A 19 -6.75 -1.16 18.04
CA SER A 19 -7.06 -0.08 18.98
C SER A 19 -8.15 0.86 18.45
N MET A 20 -8.91 1.46 19.38
CA MET A 20 -9.76 2.61 19.07
C MET A 20 -8.94 3.88 18.80
N ASP A 21 -7.74 3.98 19.38
CA ASP A 21 -6.83 5.10 19.15
C ASP A 21 -6.18 4.99 17.77
N TYR A 22 -5.72 6.14 17.26
CA TYR A 22 -5.12 6.23 15.94
C TYR A 22 -4.00 7.28 15.89
N TYR A 23 -3.19 7.18 14.84
CA TYR A 23 -2.30 8.23 14.35
C TYR A 23 -2.65 8.55 12.89
N ILE A 24 -2.09 9.61 12.33
CA ILE A 24 -2.35 10.06 10.97
C ILE A 24 -1.25 9.56 10.02
N GLU A 25 -1.62 9.25 8.78
CA GLU A 25 -0.68 8.81 7.75
C GLU A 25 0.54 9.74 7.59
N PRO A 26 1.71 9.19 7.22
CA PRO A 26 2.90 9.99 7.03
C PRO A 26 2.75 10.99 5.86
N GLN A 27 3.14 12.24 6.08
CA GLN A 27 3.13 13.30 5.06
C GLN A 27 4.55 13.66 4.57
N THR A 28 5.54 12.82 4.89
CA THR A 28 6.94 12.94 4.45
C THR A 28 7.38 11.61 3.84
N ILE A 29 8.31 11.63 2.89
CA ILE A 29 8.79 10.43 2.19
C ILE A 29 9.66 9.59 3.14
N ALA A 30 9.38 8.29 3.23
CA ALA A 30 10.11 7.32 4.03
C ALA A 30 11.62 7.39 3.81
N ALA A 31 12.38 7.27 4.89
CA ALA A 31 13.84 7.29 4.93
C ALA A 31 14.53 8.57 4.43
N MET A 32 13.79 9.53 3.85
CA MET A 32 14.39 10.75 3.31
C MET A 32 14.74 11.76 4.42
N PRO A 33 15.90 12.44 4.34
CA PRO A 33 16.29 13.43 5.33
C PRO A 33 15.25 14.54 5.51
N GLN A 34 14.99 14.95 6.75
CA GLN A 34 14.11 16.08 7.06
C GLN A 34 14.94 17.32 7.44
N PRO A 35 14.63 18.52 6.91
CA PRO A 35 15.40 19.73 7.18
C PRO A 35 15.55 20.01 8.68
N GLY A 36 16.81 20.09 9.14
CA GLY A 36 17.14 20.43 10.52
C GLY A 36 16.84 19.35 11.56
N GLN A 37 16.55 18.11 11.15
CA GLN A 37 16.22 17.01 12.05
C GLN A 37 17.17 15.83 11.87
N THR A 38 17.44 15.11 12.96
CA THR A 38 18.07 13.77 12.91
C THR A 38 17.10 12.73 12.34
N LEU A 39 15.80 12.96 12.53
CA LEU A 39 14.74 12.08 12.07
C LEU A 39 14.60 12.13 10.55
N THR A 40 14.43 10.96 9.96
CA THR A 40 14.05 10.77 8.55
C THR A 40 12.54 10.66 8.39
N GLY A 41 12.05 10.92 7.18
CA GLY A 41 10.63 10.92 6.87
C GLY A 41 9.98 9.52 6.93
N GLY A 42 8.67 9.50 6.71
CA GLY A 42 7.85 8.28 6.69
C GLY A 42 7.19 7.92 8.01
N LEU A 43 7.46 8.63 9.12
CA LEU A 43 6.69 8.38 10.34
C LEU A 43 5.27 8.93 10.26
N PRO A 44 4.29 8.18 10.78
CA PRO A 44 2.97 8.72 11.04
C PRO A 44 3.00 9.93 11.96
N ILE A 45 1.93 10.72 11.94
CA ILE A 45 1.79 11.96 12.71
C ILE A 45 0.84 11.73 13.89
N LYS A 46 1.15 12.29 15.05
CA LYS A 46 0.26 12.24 16.23
C LYS A 46 -1.08 12.89 15.90
N ALA A 47 -2.17 12.22 16.25
CA ALA A 47 -3.53 12.74 16.08
C ALA A 47 -3.67 14.13 16.75
N GLY A 48 -4.38 15.04 16.08
CA GLY A 48 -4.59 16.41 16.57
C GLY A 48 -3.39 17.36 16.39
N THR A 49 -2.30 16.91 15.77
CA THR A 49 -1.14 17.77 15.42
C THR A 49 -1.00 17.91 13.91
N ASP A 50 -0.42 19.01 13.44
CA ASP A 50 -0.21 19.21 12.00
C ASP A 50 0.85 18.27 11.43
N ASN A 51 1.97 18.11 12.13
CA ASN A 51 3.16 17.43 11.60
C ASN A 51 4.06 16.80 12.68
N THR A 52 3.58 16.61 13.92
CA THR A 52 4.41 16.00 14.97
C THR A 52 4.52 14.49 14.75
N PRO A 53 5.71 13.94 14.45
CA PRO A 53 5.85 12.50 14.24
C PRO A 53 5.54 11.71 15.52
N ILE A 54 5.05 10.48 15.34
CA ILE A 54 4.95 9.51 16.44
C ILE A 54 6.33 9.10 16.95
N SER A 55 6.42 8.70 18.23
CA SER A 55 7.56 7.96 18.78
C SER A 55 7.16 6.51 19.09
N SER A 56 8.10 5.71 19.58
CA SER A 56 7.85 4.29 19.91
C SER A 56 6.66 4.08 20.85
N SER A 57 6.44 4.98 21.82
CA SER A 57 5.34 4.89 22.79
C SER A 57 3.96 5.23 22.21
N ASP A 58 3.89 5.80 21.01
CA ASP A 58 2.63 6.13 20.36
C ASP A 58 2.09 5.00 19.49
N ILE A 59 2.88 3.97 19.15
CA ILE A 59 2.51 2.89 18.21
C ILE A 59 1.32 2.07 18.74
N ARG A 60 1.31 1.83 20.05
CA ARG A 60 0.29 1.06 20.74
C ARG A 60 -0.46 1.95 21.73
N ASP A 61 -1.68 1.56 22.07
CA ASP A 61 -2.41 2.19 23.16
C ASP A 61 -1.98 1.65 24.53
N SER A 62 -2.57 2.20 25.59
CA SER A 62 -2.29 1.81 26.98
C SER A 62 -2.60 0.34 27.31
N GLN A 63 -3.35 -0.36 26.45
CA GLN A 63 -3.66 -1.79 26.58
C GLN A 63 -2.77 -2.67 25.68
N GLY A 64 -1.78 -2.08 24.98
CA GLY A 64 -0.90 -2.80 24.06
C GLY A 64 -1.50 -3.08 22.69
N ARG A 65 -2.68 -2.53 22.37
CA ARG A 65 -3.32 -2.70 21.06
C ARG A 65 -2.66 -1.79 20.03
N LEU A 66 -2.47 -2.30 18.82
CA LEU A 66 -1.88 -1.56 17.70
C LEU A 66 -2.85 -0.46 17.26
N LYS A 67 -2.37 0.78 17.21
CA LYS A 67 -3.18 1.92 16.76
C LYS A 67 -3.44 1.85 15.26
N ARG A 68 -4.61 2.34 14.85
CA ARG A 68 -4.98 2.50 13.44
C ARG A 68 -4.22 3.67 12.83
N GLN A 69 -4.04 3.63 11.50
CA GLN A 69 -3.62 4.80 10.73
C GLN A 69 -4.83 5.46 10.07
N GLY A 70 -4.98 6.77 10.23
CA GLY A 70 -5.98 7.59 9.56
C GLY A 70 -5.42 8.32 8.34
N ALA A 71 -6.14 8.27 7.22
CA ALA A 71 -5.86 9.12 6.06
C ALA A 71 -6.37 10.54 6.31
N ARG A 72 -5.54 11.56 6.09
CA ARG A 72 -5.91 12.97 6.32
C ARG A 72 -6.00 13.72 4.99
N PHE A 73 -7.19 14.22 4.69
CA PHE A 73 -7.47 14.98 3.48
C PHE A 73 -7.56 16.48 3.75
N LYS A 74 -6.93 17.25 2.86
CA LYS A 74 -6.88 18.71 2.82
C LYS A 74 -7.47 19.21 1.50
N ILE A 75 -7.98 20.43 1.49
CA ILE A 75 -8.43 21.09 0.26
C ILE A 75 -7.41 22.17 -0.09
N TYR A 76 -7.05 22.28 -1.37
CA TYR A 76 -6.20 23.35 -1.87
C TYR A 76 -6.91 24.12 -2.98
N GLN A 77 -6.76 25.43 -2.96
CA GLN A 77 -7.16 26.30 -4.06
C GLN A 77 -5.98 26.60 -4.98
N TYR A 78 -6.23 26.54 -6.28
CA TYR A 78 -5.29 26.78 -7.35
C TYR A 78 -5.78 27.97 -8.18
N PRO A 79 -4.90 28.93 -8.52
CA PRO A 79 -5.26 29.99 -9.46
C PRO A 79 -5.67 29.39 -10.81
N HIS A 80 -6.85 29.73 -11.34
CA HIS A 80 -7.22 29.30 -12.69
C HIS A 80 -6.18 29.85 -13.69
N LYS A 81 -5.53 28.93 -14.40
CA LYS A 81 -4.77 29.24 -15.61
C LYS A 81 -5.48 28.61 -16.81
N ASN A 82 -5.35 29.25 -17.98
CA ASN A 82 -5.93 28.74 -19.24
C ASN A 82 -5.33 27.38 -19.68
N SER A 83 -4.24 26.93 -19.07
CA SER A 83 -3.67 25.59 -19.26
C SER A 83 -2.97 25.14 -17.96
N PRO A 84 -3.44 24.08 -17.27
CA PRO A 84 -2.74 23.56 -16.11
C PRO A 84 -1.45 22.86 -16.53
N SER A 85 -0.40 23.05 -15.72
CA SER A 85 0.85 22.30 -15.77
C SER A 85 0.94 21.40 -14.55
N TYR A 86 1.71 20.33 -14.66
CA TYR A 86 2.23 19.62 -13.49
C TYR A 86 3.76 19.85 -13.44
N PRO A 87 4.28 20.39 -12.33
CA PRO A 87 3.59 20.86 -11.14
C PRO A 87 2.75 22.11 -11.40
N ALA A 88 1.73 22.32 -10.57
CA ALA A 88 1.07 23.60 -10.48
C ALA A 88 1.94 24.58 -9.65
N PRO A 89 2.15 25.82 -10.11
CA PRO A 89 3.13 26.73 -9.51
C PRO A 89 2.72 27.30 -8.16
N GLN A 90 1.42 27.32 -7.86
CA GLN A 90 0.88 27.88 -6.64
C GLN A 90 -0.34 27.07 -6.22
N ALA A 91 -0.41 26.80 -4.92
CA ALA A 91 -1.58 26.26 -4.25
C ALA A 91 -1.62 26.86 -2.85
N GLN A 92 -2.82 27.03 -2.30
CA GLN A 92 -3.01 27.45 -0.91
C GLN A 92 -4.04 26.54 -0.26
N GLU A 93 -3.75 26.09 0.96
CA GLU A 93 -4.71 25.29 1.72
C GLU A 93 -5.99 26.10 2.03
N VAL A 94 -7.13 25.45 1.85
CA VAL A 94 -8.46 25.95 2.21
C VAL A 94 -8.90 25.27 3.50
N THR A 95 -9.14 26.07 4.52
CA THR A 95 -9.63 25.68 5.85
C THR A 95 -10.85 26.51 6.21
N ILE A 96 -11.51 26.20 7.33
CA ILE A 96 -12.57 27.06 7.88
C ILE A 96 -12.01 28.48 8.09
N GLY A 97 -12.66 29.48 7.48
CA GLY A 97 -12.24 30.88 7.51
C GLY A 97 -11.33 31.33 6.38
N SER A 98 -10.84 30.42 5.52
CA SER A 98 -10.14 30.80 4.29
C SER A 98 -11.07 31.58 3.34
N GLU A 99 -10.49 32.46 2.53
CA GLU A 99 -11.20 33.14 1.43
C GLU A 99 -11.01 32.38 0.12
N VAL A 100 -12.11 32.10 -0.57
CA VAL A 100 -12.19 31.47 -1.88
C VAL A 100 -13.08 32.35 -2.75
N ASP A 101 -12.57 32.87 -3.86
CA ASP A 101 -13.29 33.79 -4.75
C ASP A 101 -13.95 35.00 -4.03
N GLY A 102 -13.28 35.52 -2.99
CA GLY A 102 -13.77 36.65 -2.19
C GLY A 102 -14.88 36.31 -1.20
N LYS A 103 -15.15 35.02 -0.98
CA LYS A 103 -16.14 34.51 -0.02
C LYS A 103 -15.44 33.75 1.10
N ARG A 104 -15.92 33.91 2.33
CA ARG A 104 -15.31 33.24 3.48
C ARG A 104 -15.92 31.86 3.68
N VAL A 105 -15.09 30.82 3.75
CA VAL A 105 -15.53 29.45 4.06
C VAL A 105 -16.02 29.40 5.50
N THR A 106 -17.29 29.03 5.69
CA THR A 106 -17.93 28.88 7.00
C THR A 106 -18.04 27.43 7.43
N ASP A 107 -18.17 26.48 6.50
CA ASP A 107 -18.21 25.05 6.79
C ASP A 107 -17.57 24.25 5.64
N ILE A 108 -17.13 23.03 5.95
CA ILE A 108 -16.73 22.04 4.96
C ILE A 108 -17.53 20.77 5.23
N ILE A 109 -18.30 20.36 4.22
CA ILE A 109 -19.08 19.12 4.24
C ILE A 109 -18.30 18.05 3.50
N TRP A 110 -18.04 16.94 4.18
CA TRP A 110 -17.30 15.80 3.62
C TRP A 110 -18.25 14.61 3.43
N THR A 111 -18.11 13.92 2.31
CA THR A 111 -18.81 12.65 2.03
C THR A 111 -17.79 11.57 1.65
N VAL A 112 -17.88 10.42 2.30
CA VAL A 112 -17.05 9.24 2.03
C VAL A 112 -17.95 8.01 1.93
N HIS A 113 -17.65 7.09 1.01
CA HIS A 113 -18.42 5.86 0.81
C HIS A 113 -17.46 4.67 0.72
N LEU A 114 -17.37 3.87 1.79
CA LEU A 114 -16.49 2.70 1.84
C LEU A 114 -17.23 1.41 1.49
N ALA A 115 -16.56 0.55 0.71
CA ALA A 115 -17.01 -0.82 0.44
C ALA A 115 -15.81 -1.78 0.29
N ASN A 116 -16.10 -3.07 0.40
CA ASN A 116 -15.17 -4.16 0.11
C ASN A 116 -15.84 -5.16 -0.84
N LYS A 117 -15.23 -5.36 -2.01
CA LYS A 117 -15.75 -6.28 -3.05
C LYS A 117 -14.88 -7.52 -3.26
N LYS A 118 -13.91 -7.78 -2.40
CA LYS A 118 -12.91 -8.85 -2.56
C LYS A 118 -13.55 -10.23 -2.76
N ALA A 119 -14.60 -10.58 -2.01
CA ALA A 119 -15.25 -11.89 -2.10
C ALA A 119 -16.11 -12.05 -3.37
N ASN A 120 -16.43 -10.96 -4.07
CA ASN A 120 -17.12 -10.98 -5.36
C ASN A 120 -16.23 -10.45 -6.51
N CYS A 121 -14.94 -10.75 -6.45
CA CYS A 121 -13.95 -10.40 -7.47
C CYS A 121 -13.37 -11.65 -8.14
N TRP A 122 -12.58 -11.45 -9.20
CA TRP A 122 -11.80 -12.50 -9.82
C TRP A 122 -10.59 -12.87 -8.98
N GLU A 123 -10.19 -14.13 -9.11
CA GLU A 123 -8.94 -14.65 -8.55
C GLU A 123 -7.74 -13.94 -9.20
N MET A 124 -6.64 -13.83 -8.46
CA MET A 124 -5.35 -13.46 -9.03
C MET A 124 -4.81 -14.59 -9.94
N ASP A 125 -5.35 -15.80 -9.73
CA ASP A 125 -4.93 -17.07 -10.32
C ASP A 125 -3.43 -17.29 -10.11
N GLU A 126 -3.03 -17.73 -8.91
CA GLU A 126 -1.63 -18.03 -8.59
C GLU A 126 -1.02 -19.10 -9.50
N SER A 127 -1.86 -19.93 -10.14
CA SER A 127 -1.40 -20.98 -11.08
C SER A 127 -1.04 -20.40 -12.44
N ALA A 128 -1.84 -19.47 -12.96
CA ALA A 128 -1.51 -18.74 -14.18
C ALA A 128 -0.45 -17.67 -13.92
N ASN A 129 -0.58 -16.93 -12.82
CA ASN A 129 0.29 -15.83 -12.40
C ASN A 129 0.58 -14.83 -13.54
N LEU A 130 -0.45 -14.40 -14.29
CA LEU A 130 -0.30 -13.54 -15.48
C LEU A 130 -0.73 -12.07 -15.25
N GLY A 131 -1.28 -11.74 -14.08
CA GLY A 131 -1.70 -10.38 -13.73
C GLY A 131 -2.71 -9.78 -14.72
N ILE A 132 -2.50 -8.52 -15.12
CA ILE A 132 -3.45 -7.78 -15.98
C ILE A 132 -3.70 -8.43 -17.35
N ILE A 133 -2.78 -9.29 -17.83
CA ILE A 133 -2.91 -10.00 -19.11
C ILE A 133 -4.18 -10.85 -19.14
N LEU A 134 -4.63 -11.37 -17.99
CA LEU A 134 -5.85 -12.18 -17.86
C LEU A 134 -7.15 -11.42 -18.20
N TYR A 135 -7.09 -10.08 -18.31
CA TYR A 135 -8.23 -9.22 -18.62
C TYR A 135 -8.27 -8.74 -20.08
N GLN A 136 -7.28 -9.11 -20.89
CA GLN A 136 -7.23 -8.73 -22.31
C GLN A 136 -8.36 -9.41 -23.11
N ASP A 137 -8.68 -8.84 -24.28
CA ASP A 137 -9.69 -9.36 -25.20
C ASP A 137 -11.09 -9.57 -24.58
N GLY A 138 -11.43 -8.79 -23.55
CA GLY A 138 -12.69 -8.89 -22.83
C GLY A 138 -12.79 -10.07 -21.86
N LYS A 139 -11.70 -10.82 -21.65
CA LYS A 139 -11.64 -11.94 -20.71
C LYS A 139 -11.57 -11.47 -19.26
N THR A 140 -11.68 -12.44 -18.36
CA THR A 140 -11.40 -12.32 -16.92
C THR A 140 -10.83 -13.65 -16.42
N PRO A 141 -10.09 -13.66 -15.30
CA PRO A 141 -9.78 -14.88 -14.56
C PRO A 141 -11.06 -15.59 -14.06
N PRO A 142 -10.94 -16.78 -13.44
CA PRO A 142 -12.02 -17.37 -12.65
C PRO A 142 -12.49 -16.42 -11.52
N LEU A 143 -13.75 -16.57 -11.13
CA LEU A 143 -14.34 -15.76 -10.07
C LEU A 143 -14.08 -16.41 -8.70
N ARG A 144 -13.74 -15.60 -7.68
CA ARG A 144 -13.81 -16.06 -6.29
C ARG A 144 -15.22 -16.47 -5.95
N ASN A 145 -15.33 -17.45 -5.07
CA ASN A 145 -16.58 -18.08 -4.67
C ASN A 145 -17.38 -18.58 -5.91
N PRO A 146 -16.77 -19.33 -6.84
CA PRO A 146 -17.35 -19.57 -8.18
C PRO A 146 -18.68 -20.34 -8.16
N SER A 147 -18.95 -21.09 -7.08
CA SER A 147 -20.18 -21.86 -6.89
C SER A 147 -21.22 -21.20 -5.99
N PHE A 148 -20.92 -20.01 -5.42
CA PHE A 148 -21.85 -19.33 -4.52
C PHE A 148 -23.14 -18.97 -5.26
N ASN A 149 -24.28 -19.27 -4.64
CA ASN A 149 -25.61 -19.14 -5.26
C ASN A 149 -25.73 -19.87 -6.62
N GLN A 150 -24.94 -20.93 -6.85
CA GLN A 150 -24.96 -21.73 -8.11
C GLN A 150 -24.74 -20.88 -9.37
N THR A 151 -24.01 -19.77 -9.26
CA THR A 151 -23.72 -18.87 -10.39
C THR A 151 -22.31 -18.28 -10.31
N ASP A 152 -21.68 -18.18 -11.48
CA ASP A 152 -20.40 -17.53 -11.74
C ASP A 152 -20.56 -16.10 -12.27
N ASN A 153 -21.79 -15.55 -12.29
CA ASN A 153 -22.04 -14.20 -12.73
C ASN A 153 -21.78 -13.19 -11.59
N PRO A 154 -20.72 -12.37 -11.62
CA PRO A 154 -20.43 -11.42 -10.55
C PRO A 154 -21.51 -10.33 -10.40
N ALA A 155 -22.37 -10.12 -11.40
CA ALA A 155 -23.49 -9.19 -11.35
C ALA A 155 -24.78 -9.82 -10.76
N ASP A 156 -24.77 -11.08 -10.35
CA ASP A 156 -25.90 -11.70 -9.67
C ASP A 156 -26.25 -10.93 -8.38
N THR A 157 -27.55 -10.67 -8.20
CA THR A 157 -28.02 -9.84 -7.09
C THR A 157 -27.76 -10.45 -5.73
N VAL A 158 -27.86 -11.79 -5.59
CA VAL A 158 -27.59 -12.47 -4.31
C VAL A 158 -26.11 -12.41 -4.00
N ARG A 159 -25.24 -12.63 -4.99
CA ARG A 159 -23.79 -12.46 -4.84
C ARG A 159 -23.44 -11.05 -4.37
N LEU A 160 -23.96 -10.01 -5.04
CA LEU A 160 -23.73 -8.63 -4.63
C LEU A 160 -24.25 -8.35 -3.22
N GLN A 161 -25.38 -8.92 -2.80
CA GLN A 161 -25.89 -8.78 -1.43
C GLN A 161 -25.05 -9.51 -0.38
N LYS A 162 -24.50 -10.67 -0.71
CA LYS A 162 -23.90 -11.61 0.25
C LYS A 162 -22.37 -11.68 0.22
N LEU A 163 -21.72 -11.11 -0.78
CA LEU A 163 -20.26 -11.15 -0.96
C LEU A 163 -19.62 -9.76 -1.08
N VAL A 164 -20.40 -8.69 -1.02
CA VAL A 164 -19.91 -7.31 -0.96
C VAL A 164 -20.28 -6.72 0.39
N ILE A 165 -19.29 -6.13 1.07
CA ILE A 165 -19.54 -5.29 2.23
C ILE A 165 -19.74 -3.86 1.70
N ASP A 166 -20.93 -3.31 1.87
CA ASP A 166 -21.28 -1.96 1.42
C ASP A 166 -21.87 -1.21 2.62
N ALA A 167 -21.09 -0.28 3.17
CA ALA A 167 -21.53 0.51 4.31
C ALA A 167 -22.47 1.66 3.91
N GLY A 168 -22.53 2.01 2.62
CA GLY A 168 -23.13 3.24 2.11
C GLY A 168 -22.36 4.51 2.44
N PRO A 169 -22.74 5.66 1.86
CA PRO A 169 -22.06 6.93 2.11
C PRO A 169 -22.30 7.43 3.55
N ARG A 170 -21.32 8.14 4.09
CA ARG A 170 -21.43 8.95 5.31
C ARG A 170 -21.07 10.38 4.99
N THR A 171 -21.87 11.31 5.49
CA THR A 171 -21.65 12.75 5.32
C THR A 171 -21.61 13.45 6.67
N ILE A 172 -20.58 14.28 6.89
CA ILE A 172 -20.38 15.05 8.11
C ILE A 172 -20.12 16.53 7.81
N SER A 173 -20.56 17.39 8.72
CA SER A 173 -20.25 18.83 8.74
C SER A 173 -19.14 19.09 9.74
N THR A 174 -18.15 19.89 9.32
CA THR A 174 -17.05 20.32 10.19
C THR A 174 -17.57 21.11 11.39
N ASN A 175 -18.48 22.07 11.16
CA ASN A 175 -19.03 22.91 12.23
C ASN A 175 -19.79 22.14 13.30
N LYS A 176 -20.39 21.00 12.93
CA LYS A 176 -21.09 20.14 13.89
C LYS A 176 -20.14 19.20 14.65
N ARG A 177 -18.85 19.14 14.29
CA ARG A 177 -17.83 18.25 14.87
C ARG A 177 -18.32 16.80 14.98
N GLN A 178 -18.99 16.33 13.93
CA GLN A 178 -19.56 15.00 13.89
C GLN A 178 -18.52 13.97 13.50
N THR A 179 -18.62 12.80 14.13
CA THR A 179 -18.03 11.55 13.65
C THR A 179 -19.13 10.69 13.07
N ALA A 180 -18.85 9.98 11.99
CA ALA A 180 -19.79 9.01 11.40
C ALA A 180 -19.08 7.68 11.16
N GLN A 181 -19.63 6.61 11.71
CA GLN A 181 -19.08 5.27 11.60
C GLN A 181 -19.68 4.53 10.39
N PHE A 182 -18.87 3.72 9.73
CA PHE A 182 -19.31 2.77 8.72
C PHE A 182 -19.67 1.47 9.43
N ASN A 183 -20.83 1.47 10.10
CA ASN A 183 -21.42 0.30 10.75
C ASN A 183 -22.93 0.20 10.42
N PRO A 184 -23.60 -0.93 10.72
CA PRO A 184 -25.04 -1.11 10.48
C PRO A 184 -25.97 -0.16 11.24
N SER A 185 -25.52 0.40 12.37
CA SER A 185 -26.35 1.27 13.22
C SER A 185 -26.35 2.74 12.78
N THR A 186 -25.37 3.13 11.96
CA THR A 186 -25.22 4.51 11.48
C THR A 186 -25.90 4.65 10.13
N GLN A 187 -26.93 5.49 10.07
CA GLN A 187 -27.68 5.76 8.85
C GLN A 187 -26.78 6.38 7.77
N ALA A 188 -26.88 5.87 6.54
CA ALA A 188 -26.19 6.44 5.39
C ALA A 188 -26.73 7.84 5.05
N SER A 189 -25.86 8.71 4.55
CA SER A 189 -26.22 10.08 4.16
C SER A 189 -25.30 10.64 3.08
N TYR A 190 -25.83 11.53 2.25
CA TYR A 190 -25.09 12.21 1.18
C TYR A 190 -25.42 13.71 1.14
N TRP A 191 -24.53 14.52 0.55
CA TRP A 191 -24.86 15.90 0.19
C TRP A 191 -25.62 15.94 -1.14
N ASP A 192 -26.82 16.53 -1.14
CA ASP A 192 -27.58 16.79 -2.36
C ASP A 192 -27.43 18.25 -2.81
N GLN A 193 -26.88 18.43 -4.01
CA GLN A 193 -26.67 19.73 -4.63
C GLN A 193 -27.97 20.41 -5.06
N HIS A 194 -29.08 19.69 -5.22
CA HIS A 194 -30.35 20.30 -5.62
C HIS A 194 -31.06 20.96 -4.45
N THR A 195 -30.97 20.33 -3.27
CA THR A 195 -31.60 20.82 -2.04
C THR A 195 -30.62 21.57 -1.13
N ASN A 196 -29.32 21.58 -1.45
CA ASN A 196 -28.23 22.18 -0.68
C ASN A 196 -28.22 21.68 0.77
N ALA A 197 -28.43 20.38 0.96
CA ALA A 197 -28.59 19.78 2.27
C ALA A 197 -27.97 18.38 2.34
N VAL A 198 -27.68 17.95 3.57
CA VAL A 198 -27.35 16.55 3.87
C VAL A 198 -28.65 15.76 3.95
N ILE A 199 -28.81 14.76 3.07
CA ILE A 199 -30.00 13.93 2.97
C ILE A 199 -29.73 12.55 3.61
N PRO A 200 -30.54 12.13 4.61
CA PRO A 200 -30.46 10.76 5.13
C PRO A 200 -31.02 9.76 4.12
N LEU A 201 -30.44 8.55 4.09
CA LEU A 201 -30.81 7.46 3.19
C LEU A 201 -31.30 6.24 4.00
N PRO A 202 -32.53 6.27 4.56
CA PRO A 202 -33.07 5.13 5.32
C PRO A 202 -33.23 3.85 4.50
N ASP A 203 -33.36 4.00 3.17
CA ASP A 203 -33.53 2.89 2.23
C ASP A 203 -32.24 2.48 1.54
N TYR A 204 -31.07 2.99 1.98
CA TYR A 204 -29.80 2.50 1.45
C TYR A 204 -29.60 1.02 1.84
N PRO A 205 -29.29 0.13 0.88
CA PRO A 205 -29.15 -1.31 1.10
C PRO A 205 -27.79 -1.65 1.73
N GLN A 206 -27.54 -1.19 2.96
CA GLN A 206 -26.29 -1.50 3.67
C GLN A 206 -26.12 -3.02 3.80
N SER A 207 -24.92 -3.52 3.49
CA SER A 207 -24.61 -4.96 3.57
C SER A 207 -23.35 -5.21 4.41
N TYR A 208 -23.50 -6.10 5.39
CA TYR A 208 -22.42 -6.68 6.20
C TYR A 208 -22.66 -8.19 6.26
N PRO A 209 -22.24 -8.94 5.23
CA PRO A 209 -22.45 -10.39 5.18
C PRO A 209 -21.78 -11.12 6.34
N ALA A 210 -22.21 -12.35 6.62
CA ALA A 210 -21.66 -13.19 7.70
C ALA A 210 -21.67 -12.54 9.11
N THR A 211 -22.52 -11.55 9.36
CA THR A 211 -22.70 -10.94 10.69
C THR A 211 -23.82 -11.59 11.50
N ALA A 212 -24.91 -11.99 10.83
CA ALA A 212 -26.05 -12.63 11.49
C ALA A 212 -25.62 -13.98 12.09
N GLY A 213 -25.81 -14.15 13.40
CA GLY A 213 -25.41 -15.36 14.14
C GLY A 213 -23.92 -15.45 14.46
N ASN A 214 -23.11 -14.44 14.10
CA ASN A 214 -21.72 -14.34 14.53
C ASN A 214 -21.61 -13.57 15.84
N ASP A 215 -21.63 -14.31 16.95
CA ASP A 215 -21.56 -13.72 18.29
C ASP A 215 -20.12 -13.36 18.72
N ASP A 216 -19.10 -13.80 17.98
CA ASP A 216 -17.70 -13.51 18.31
C ASP A 216 -17.30 -12.09 17.83
N PRO A 217 -17.08 -11.14 18.75
CA PRO A 217 -16.73 -9.77 18.39
C PRO A 217 -15.35 -9.65 17.72
N ASN A 218 -14.47 -10.65 17.82
CA ASN A 218 -13.13 -10.60 17.23
C ASN A 218 -13.14 -10.93 15.74
N THR A 219 -14.11 -11.73 15.29
CA THR A 219 -14.24 -12.13 13.88
C THR A 219 -15.41 -11.42 13.18
N ARG A 220 -16.45 -11.00 13.90
CA ARG A 220 -17.59 -10.29 13.30
C ARG A 220 -17.18 -8.96 12.64
N ILE A 221 -17.41 -8.85 11.34
CA ILE A 221 -17.19 -7.64 10.54
C ILE A 221 -18.49 -6.82 10.48
N ASP A 222 -18.67 -5.92 11.45
CA ASP A 222 -19.79 -4.97 11.57
C ASP A 222 -19.32 -3.51 11.52
N TYR A 223 -18.09 -3.28 11.06
CA TYR A 223 -17.44 -1.98 11.03
C TYR A 223 -16.38 -1.93 9.91
N LEU A 224 -16.45 -0.95 9.01
CA LEU A 224 -15.46 -0.72 7.95
C LEU A 224 -14.57 0.51 8.19
N GLY A 225 -14.84 1.28 9.24
CA GLY A 225 -14.11 2.52 9.51
C GLY A 225 -14.98 3.63 10.09
N GLU A 226 -14.42 4.84 10.13
CA GLU A 226 -15.15 6.06 10.49
C GLU A 226 -14.54 7.30 9.85
N ILE A 227 -15.36 8.35 9.71
CA ILE A 227 -14.91 9.69 9.30
C ILE A 227 -15.12 10.69 10.42
N GLN A 228 -14.20 11.64 10.53
CA GLN A 228 -14.25 12.77 11.45
C GLN A 228 -13.55 13.99 10.86
N THR A 229 -13.76 15.16 11.46
CA THR A 229 -13.11 16.41 11.02
C THR A 229 -12.22 16.98 12.12
N GLU A 230 -11.10 17.56 11.70
CA GLU A 230 -10.28 18.42 12.56
C GLU A 230 -10.92 19.81 12.67
N THR A 231 -10.52 20.59 13.67
CA THR A 231 -11.12 21.91 13.94
C THR A 231 -10.93 22.93 12.81
N ASN A 232 -9.95 22.71 11.93
CA ASN A 232 -9.69 23.52 10.74
C ASN A 232 -10.46 23.04 9.49
N GLY A 233 -11.23 21.95 9.59
CA GLY A 233 -12.03 21.40 8.50
C GLY A 233 -11.36 20.34 7.63
N ARG A 234 -10.13 19.92 7.96
CA ARG A 234 -9.51 18.74 7.35
C ARG A 234 -10.30 17.49 7.73
N LEU A 235 -10.40 16.55 6.79
CA LEU A 235 -11.05 15.24 7.02
C LEU A 235 -10.01 14.22 7.48
N VAL A 236 -10.40 13.38 8.43
CA VAL A 236 -9.67 12.14 8.78
C VAL A 236 -10.59 10.95 8.52
N VAL A 237 -10.09 9.97 7.77
CA VAL A 237 -10.77 8.69 7.52
C VAL A 237 -9.97 7.57 8.17
N LEU A 238 -10.61 6.78 9.03
CA LEU A 238 -10.03 5.59 9.66
C LEU A 238 -10.57 4.33 9.01
N GLY A 239 -9.74 3.28 8.97
CA GLY A 239 -10.11 1.95 8.50
C GLY A 239 -10.74 1.07 9.58
N GLY A 240 -10.96 -0.21 9.21
CA GLY A 240 -11.44 -1.27 10.10
C GLY A 240 -10.46 -1.65 11.22
N PHE A 241 -10.77 -2.74 11.92
CA PHE A 241 -10.01 -3.25 13.06
C PHE A 241 -9.10 -4.43 12.71
N GLY A 242 -9.00 -4.80 11.43
CA GLY A 242 -8.14 -5.89 10.94
C GLY A 242 -8.78 -7.25 11.14
N LYS A 243 -10.11 -7.33 11.09
CA LYS A 243 -10.90 -8.55 11.26
C LYS A 243 -11.03 -9.33 9.96
N ALA A 244 -11.16 -10.64 10.09
CA ALA A 244 -11.51 -11.55 9.02
C ALA A 244 -12.53 -12.59 9.52
N CYS A 245 -13.43 -13.05 8.65
CA CYS A 245 -14.37 -14.11 8.98
C CYS A 245 -14.66 -15.03 7.80
N GLY A 246 -14.86 -16.31 8.12
CA GLY A 246 -15.34 -17.33 7.20
C GLY A 246 -16.87 -17.34 7.08
N PHE A 247 -17.41 -17.87 5.98
CA PHE A 247 -18.83 -18.03 5.74
C PHE A 247 -19.21 -19.32 5.00
N ASP A 248 -20.46 -19.79 5.13
CA ASP A 248 -20.96 -20.99 4.46
C ASP A 248 -21.50 -20.70 3.04
N GLN A 249 -21.94 -21.73 2.30
CA GLN A 249 -22.50 -21.53 0.95
C GLN A 249 -23.81 -20.69 0.91
N LEU A 250 -24.41 -20.38 2.05
CA LEU A 250 -25.59 -19.51 2.19
C LEU A 250 -25.21 -18.08 2.61
N GLY A 251 -23.92 -17.82 2.88
CA GLY A 251 -23.40 -16.54 3.33
C GLY A 251 -23.60 -16.28 4.83
N ASN A 252 -23.84 -17.31 5.64
CA ASN A 252 -23.84 -17.22 7.10
C ASN A 252 -22.42 -17.41 7.64
N ALA A 253 -22.11 -16.87 8.81
CA ALA A 253 -20.79 -17.07 9.41
C ALA A 253 -20.46 -18.55 9.62
N ASP A 254 -19.25 -18.96 9.25
CA ASP A 254 -18.74 -20.31 9.47
C ASP A 254 -17.31 -20.25 10.01
N PRO A 255 -17.10 -20.54 11.31
CA PRO A 255 -15.76 -20.59 11.88
C PRO A 255 -14.91 -21.76 11.37
N ASN A 256 -15.50 -22.71 10.63
CA ASN A 256 -14.81 -23.86 10.04
C ASN A 256 -14.49 -23.67 8.55
N ALA A 257 -14.70 -22.48 8.00
CA ALA A 257 -14.30 -22.18 6.63
C ALA A 257 -12.79 -22.43 6.46
N LYS A 258 -12.42 -23.16 5.40
CA LYS A 258 -11.02 -23.51 5.14
C LYS A 258 -10.20 -22.29 4.77
N LEU A 259 -8.94 -22.24 5.22
CA LEU A 259 -8.01 -21.13 4.99
C LEU A 259 -6.67 -21.70 4.50
N ASP A 260 -6.69 -22.24 3.29
CA ASP A 260 -5.60 -23.08 2.76
C ASP A 260 -4.73 -22.34 1.73
N MET A 261 -5.17 -21.20 1.20
CA MET A 261 -4.52 -20.45 0.12
C MET A 261 -3.85 -19.16 0.63
N ASP A 262 -2.85 -18.68 -0.10
CA ASP A 262 -2.14 -17.45 0.25
C ASP A 262 -2.92 -16.20 -0.14
N VAL A 263 -3.50 -16.18 -1.34
CA VAL A 263 -4.20 -15.00 -1.88
C VAL A 263 -5.71 -15.19 -1.97
N ASP A 264 -6.16 -16.29 -2.58
CA ASP A 264 -7.55 -16.50 -2.99
C ASP A 264 -8.26 -17.55 -2.11
N ASN A 265 -8.74 -17.15 -0.93
CA ASN A 265 -9.54 -18.03 -0.08
C ASN A 265 -11.04 -17.82 -0.34
N ASN A 266 -11.68 -18.82 -0.97
CA ASN A 266 -13.14 -18.88 -1.03
C ASN A 266 -13.73 -18.94 0.38
N ASN A 267 -14.93 -18.40 0.54
CA ASN A 267 -15.71 -18.39 1.76
C ASN A 267 -15.12 -17.52 2.88
N TRP A 268 -14.36 -16.47 2.54
CA TRP A 268 -13.79 -15.51 3.50
C TRP A 268 -14.11 -14.06 3.17
N LEU A 269 -14.09 -13.22 4.21
CA LEU A 269 -14.22 -11.76 4.20
C LEU A 269 -13.12 -11.13 5.07
N ASP A 270 -12.78 -9.87 4.80
CA ASP A 270 -12.00 -9.02 5.70
C ASP A 270 -12.57 -7.59 5.77
N ASP A 271 -12.10 -6.79 6.72
CA ASP A 271 -12.61 -5.43 6.99
C ASP A 271 -11.77 -4.30 6.37
N THR A 272 -10.93 -4.64 5.38
CA THR A 272 -10.33 -3.62 4.50
C THR A 272 -11.41 -3.02 3.60
N ALA A 273 -11.18 -1.84 3.03
CA ALA A 273 -12.17 -1.17 2.19
C ALA A 273 -11.54 -0.05 1.38
N ASP A 274 -12.22 0.43 0.35
CA ASP A 274 -11.83 1.64 -0.35
C ASP A 274 -13.04 2.40 -0.87
N GLY A 275 -12.85 3.68 -1.18
CA GLY A 275 -13.90 4.47 -1.80
C GLY A 275 -13.61 5.95 -2.00
N PRO A 276 -14.55 6.66 -2.65
CA PRO A 276 -14.37 8.05 -2.99
C PRO A 276 -14.51 8.98 -1.77
N VAL A 277 -13.74 10.07 -1.81
CA VAL A 277 -13.80 11.20 -0.88
C VAL A 277 -14.18 12.46 -1.66
N THR A 278 -15.29 13.09 -1.28
CA THR A 278 -15.80 14.32 -1.92
C THR A 278 -16.09 15.39 -0.87
N ALA A 279 -16.04 16.66 -1.28
CA ALA A 279 -16.29 17.78 -0.38
C ALA A 279 -17.14 18.90 -1.01
N VAL A 280 -17.76 19.68 -0.13
CA VAL A 280 -18.49 20.91 -0.46
C VAL A 280 -18.09 22.00 0.52
N LEU A 281 -17.75 23.19 0.00
CA LEU A 281 -17.55 24.39 0.81
C LEU A 281 -18.87 25.13 0.98
N LEU A 282 -19.17 25.56 2.20
CA LEU A 282 -20.24 26.52 2.49
C LEU A 282 -19.62 27.89 2.78
N PHE A 283 -20.26 28.95 2.31
CA PHE A 283 -19.78 30.32 2.44
C PHE A 283 -20.64 31.17 3.38
N ASP A 284 -20.12 32.32 3.76
CA ASP A 284 -20.78 33.31 4.63
C ASP A 284 -21.96 34.03 3.97
N ASP A 285 -21.97 34.14 2.65
CA ASP A 285 -23.10 34.63 1.86
C ASP A 285 -24.24 33.60 1.68
N GLY A 286 -24.09 32.41 2.26
CA GLY A 286 -25.03 31.29 2.17
C GLY A 286 -24.94 30.48 0.88
N SER A 287 -24.03 30.83 -0.04
CA SER A 287 -23.73 30.01 -1.22
C SER A 287 -22.83 28.83 -0.87
N TYR A 288 -22.64 27.92 -1.84
CA TYR A 288 -21.78 26.76 -1.69
C TYR A 288 -21.01 26.49 -2.99
N GLN A 289 -19.93 25.72 -2.88
CA GLN A 289 -19.16 25.23 -4.03
C GLN A 289 -18.84 23.74 -3.82
N THR A 290 -19.35 22.89 -4.71
CA THR A 290 -18.92 21.48 -4.72
C THR A 290 -17.58 21.37 -5.43
N LEU A 291 -16.70 20.56 -4.87
CA LEU A 291 -15.47 20.19 -5.55
C LEU A 291 -15.79 19.18 -6.66
N GLU A 292 -15.47 19.53 -7.90
CA GLU A 292 -15.73 18.67 -9.07
C GLU A 292 -14.86 17.41 -9.06
N ASN A 293 -13.68 17.48 -8.45
CA ASN A 293 -12.83 16.32 -8.25
C ASN A 293 -13.14 15.56 -6.97
N SER A 294 -12.78 14.28 -7.01
CA SER A 294 -12.74 13.42 -5.84
C SER A 294 -11.31 13.02 -5.54
N ALA A 295 -11.02 12.82 -4.26
CA ALA A 295 -9.93 11.95 -3.85
C ALA A 295 -10.47 10.52 -3.65
N TRP A 296 -9.58 9.61 -3.30
CA TRP A 296 -9.92 8.24 -2.91
C TRP A 296 -9.26 7.90 -1.57
N VAL A 297 -9.87 7.03 -0.79
CA VAL A 297 -9.25 6.46 0.40
C VAL A 297 -9.18 4.95 0.24
N VAL A 298 -8.05 4.37 0.65
CA VAL A 298 -7.83 2.93 0.74
C VAL A 298 -7.52 2.60 2.20
N SER A 299 -8.25 1.66 2.78
CA SER A 299 -7.96 1.05 4.06
C SER A 299 -7.31 -0.30 3.81
N THR A 300 -6.06 -0.47 4.21
CA THR A 300 -5.27 -1.69 4.00
C THR A 300 -4.60 -2.17 5.29
N ASP A 301 -3.73 -3.16 5.18
CA ASP A 301 -2.92 -3.71 6.26
C ASP A 301 -2.00 -2.68 6.95
N PRO A 302 -1.48 -2.97 8.16
CA PRO A 302 -0.54 -2.08 8.85
C PRO A 302 0.81 -1.95 8.13
N ALA A 303 1.45 -0.79 8.27
CA ALA A 303 2.83 -0.59 7.84
C ALA A 303 3.77 -0.88 9.02
N TYR A 304 4.45 -2.02 8.99
CA TYR A 304 5.37 -2.43 10.06
C TYR A 304 6.79 -1.89 9.90
N ALA A 305 7.07 -1.11 8.86
CA ALA A 305 8.34 -0.40 8.71
C ALA A 305 8.13 0.95 7.98
N PRO A 306 7.34 1.87 8.56
CA PRO A 306 6.85 3.06 7.87
C PRO A 306 7.97 4.03 7.44
N GLN A 307 9.16 3.95 8.04
CA GLN A 307 10.31 4.75 7.64
C GLN A 307 11.25 4.04 6.66
N THR A 308 10.90 2.87 6.14
CA THR A 308 11.73 2.16 5.16
C THR A 308 11.11 2.32 3.77
N LEU A 309 11.88 2.88 2.84
CA LEU A 309 11.39 3.23 1.51
C LEU A 309 11.40 2.02 0.59
N ASN A 310 10.30 1.81 -0.13
CA ASN A 310 10.23 0.81 -1.20
C ASN A 310 11.11 1.24 -2.38
N VAL A 311 11.88 0.31 -2.97
CA VAL A 311 12.72 0.62 -4.15
C VAL A 311 11.87 1.01 -5.35
N VAL A 312 10.69 0.39 -5.47
CA VAL A 312 9.61 0.80 -6.38
C VAL A 312 8.37 1.03 -5.51
N SER A 313 7.95 2.27 -5.41
CA SER A 313 6.78 2.72 -4.64
C SER A 313 5.56 2.90 -5.55
N LEU A 314 4.35 3.03 -4.97
CA LEU A 314 3.15 3.32 -5.78
C LEU A 314 3.33 4.58 -6.61
N TRP A 315 4.02 5.59 -6.06
CA TRP A 315 4.35 6.80 -6.81
C TRP A 315 5.10 6.49 -8.11
N ASP A 316 6.07 5.57 -8.09
CA ASP A 316 6.91 5.31 -9.26
C ASP A 316 6.11 4.71 -10.41
N ASP A 317 5.25 3.72 -10.12
CA ASP A 317 4.40 3.11 -11.14
C ASP A 317 3.30 4.05 -11.64
N ILE A 318 2.66 4.79 -10.73
CA ILE A 318 1.64 5.78 -11.08
C ILE A 318 2.27 6.89 -11.91
N TYR A 319 3.38 7.47 -11.46
CA TYR A 319 4.06 8.55 -12.19
C TYR A 319 4.53 8.10 -13.57
N THR A 320 5.14 6.91 -13.69
CA THR A 320 5.50 6.34 -14.99
C THR A 320 4.28 6.18 -15.90
N THR A 321 3.17 5.62 -15.40
CA THR A 321 1.92 5.51 -16.18
C THR A 321 1.43 6.87 -16.67
N TRP A 322 1.49 7.91 -15.82
CA TRP A 322 1.06 9.26 -16.16
C TRP A 322 2.00 9.99 -17.12
N VAL A 323 3.31 9.79 -16.99
CA VAL A 323 4.31 10.32 -17.93
C VAL A 323 4.15 9.69 -19.31
N GLU A 324 4.03 8.36 -19.37
CA GLU A 324 4.01 7.63 -20.64
C GLU A 324 2.66 7.69 -21.36
N ALA A 325 1.54 7.68 -20.63
CA ALA A 325 0.19 7.59 -21.21
C ALA A 325 -0.63 8.88 -21.18
N PHE A 326 -0.33 9.81 -20.27
CA PHE A 326 -1.11 11.04 -20.08
C PHE A 326 -0.33 12.33 -20.40
N ASN A 327 0.90 12.19 -20.92
CA ASN A 327 1.78 13.30 -21.30
C ASN A 327 1.98 14.29 -20.13
N LEU A 328 2.11 13.76 -18.91
CA LEU A 328 2.22 14.55 -17.68
C LEU A 328 3.47 15.43 -17.67
N ASN A 329 4.60 14.90 -18.15
CA ASN A 329 5.87 15.62 -18.23
C ASN A 329 6.48 15.47 -19.64
N PRO A 330 6.09 16.33 -20.60
CA PRO A 330 6.58 16.28 -21.98
C PRO A 330 8.09 16.51 -22.11
N GLY A 331 8.71 17.15 -21.11
CA GLY A 331 10.17 17.33 -21.08
C GLY A 331 10.93 16.03 -20.82
N LEU A 332 10.31 15.10 -20.08
CA LEU A 332 10.84 13.77 -19.76
C LEU A 332 10.50 12.75 -20.85
N TYR A 333 9.23 12.71 -21.30
CA TYR A 333 8.74 11.73 -22.27
C TYR A 333 7.78 12.38 -23.26
N GLN A 334 8.05 12.20 -24.55
CA GLN A 334 7.18 12.68 -25.63
C GLN A 334 7.38 11.80 -26.87
N ASN A 335 6.36 11.69 -27.72
CA ASN A 335 6.43 10.93 -28.98
C ASN A 335 6.88 9.47 -28.78
N ASN A 336 6.39 8.83 -27.73
CA ASN A 336 6.72 7.47 -27.33
C ASN A 336 8.22 7.21 -27.03
N ALA A 337 8.95 8.22 -26.55
CA ALA A 337 10.34 8.09 -26.18
C ALA A 337 10.71 8.99 -25.00
N TYR A 338 11.63 8.50 -24.16
CA TYR A 338 12.30 9.33 -23.14
C TYR A 338 13.29 10.29 -23.80
N ASN A 339 13.33 11.54 -23.32
CA ASN A 339 14.21 12.57 -23.84
C ASN A 339 15.67 12.34 -23.39
N PRO A 340 16.61 11.96 -24.28
CA PRO A 340 17.98 11.61 -23.90
C PRO A 340 18.80 12.78 -23.33
N GLU A 341 18.33 14.02 -23.47
CA GLU A 341 18.95 15.23 -22.93
C GLU A 341 18.35 15.66 -21.58
N TYR A 342 17.40 14.89 -21.03
CA TYR A 342 16.78 15.20 -19.74
C TYR A 342 17.81 15.16 -18.60
N VAL A 343 17.81 16.18 -17.74
CA VAL A 343 18.71 16.30 -16.59
C VAL A 343 17.91 16.08 -15.30
N PRO A 344 18.03 14.92 -14.64
CA PRO A 344 17.37 14.67 -13.36
C PRO A 344 17.92 15.56 -12.23
N ASP A 345 17.09 15.81 -11.22
CA ASP A 345 17.51 16.38 -9.95
C ASP A 345 17.96 15.26 -9.00
N PHE A 346 19.12 15.42 -8.38
CA PHE A 346 19.67 14.37 -7.54
C PHE A 346 18.79 14.10 -6.32
N ALA A 347 18.31 15.14 -5.62
CA ALA A 347 17.57 14.97 -4.38
C ALA A 347 16.16 14.42 -4.63
N GLN A 348 15.54 14.81 -5.74
CA GLN A 348 14.17 14.43 -6.08
C GLN A 348 14.11 13.11 -6.85
N ASP A 349 15.01 12.85 -7.79
CA ASP A 349 14.84 11.77 -8.77
C ASP A 349 15.79 10.59 -8.54
N ILE A 350 16.99 10.83 -8.00
CA ILE A 350 18.05 9.81 -7.88
C ILE A 350 18.22 9.32 -6.44
N GLN A 351 18.32 10.25 -5.48
CA GLN A 351 18.55 9.95 -4.08
C GLN A 351 17.50 9.01 -3.49
N PRO A 352 16.19 9.14 -3.79
CA PRO A 352 15.20 8.19 -3.26
C PRO A 352 15.46 6.75 -3.69
N ILE A 353 15.91 6.53 -4.93
CA ILE A 353 16.23 5.18 -5.45
C ILE A 353 17.43 4.60 -4.69
N LEU A 354 18.50 5.39 -4.54
CA LEU A 354 19.71 4.97 -3.81
C LEU A 354 19.42 4.72 -2.32
N ARG A 355 18.61 5.58 -1.71
CA ARG A 355 18.18 5.47 -0.31
C ARG A 355 17.37 4.21 -0.11
N ALA A 356 16.37 3.96 -0.95
CA ALA A 356 15.53 2.75 -0.87
C ALA A 356 16.37 1.46 -1.02
N ALA A 357 17.33 1.44 -1.94
CA ALA A 357 18.29 0.35 -2.06
C ALA A 357 19.04 0.14 -0.74
N SER A 358 19.59 1.20 -0.13
CA SER A 358 20.27 1.10 1.17
C SER A 358 19.34 0.60 2.27
N MET A 359 18.06 0.99 2.28
CA MET A 359 17.12 0.64 3.35
C MET A 359 16.79 -0.86 3.43
N GLN A 360 17.01 -1.64 2.35
CA GLN A 360 16.76 -3.08 2.36
C GLN A 360 17.48 -3.81 3.50
N MET A 361 18.69 -3.35 3.89
CA MET A 361 19.49 -4.00 4.95
C MET A 361 18.80 -4.09 6.33
N TRP A 362 17.76 -3.28 6.56
CA TRP A 362 17.06 -3.22 7.85
C TRP A 362 15.93 -4.22 7.98
N ASN A 363 15.44 -4.73 6.85
CA ASN A 363 14.24 -5.57 6.79
C ASN A 363 14.47 -6.93 6.11
N THR A 364 15.69 -7.17 5.62
CA THR A 364 16.12 -8.42 5.00
C THR A 364 17.38 -8.97 5.67
N ASN A 365 17.68 -10.24 5.42
CA ASN A 365 18.83 -10.96 5.97
C ASN A 365 20.04 -10.94 5.02
N LEU A 366 20.52 -9.75 4.65
CA LEU A 366 21.69 -9.62 3.76
C LEU A 366 22.99 -10.11 4.43
N PRO A 367 23.95 -10.69 3.69
CA PRO A 367 25.28 -10.99 4.21
C PRO A 367 26.09 -9.71 4.46
N ASP A 368 27.08 -9.78 5.35
CA ASP A 368 27.91 -8.63 5.77
C ASP A 368 28.54 -7.85 4.60
N SER A 369 28.96 -8.54 3.54
CA SER A 369 29.50 -7.92 2.33
C SER A 369 28.46 -7.06 1.62
N ALA A 370 27.22 -7.56 1.49
CA ALA A 370 26.11 -6.81 0.90
C ALA A 370 25.70 -5.64 1.79
N ILE A 371 25.61 -5.82 3.12
CA ILE A 371 25.34 -4.72 4.06
C ILE A 371 26.35 -3.58 3.88
N LYS A 372 27.64 -3.90 3.75
CA LYS A 372 28.69 -2.91 3.48
C LYS A 372 28.44 -2.17 2.18
N SER A 373 28.09 -2.87 1.09
CA SER A 373 27.78 -2.25 -0.20
C SER A 373 26.56 -1.35 -0.14
N HIS A 374 25.45 -1.78 0.49
CA HIS A 374 24.24 -0.97 0.65
C HIS A 374 24.53 0.34 1.39
N ARG A 375 25.35 0.31 2.45
CA ARG A 375 25.82 1.52 3.15
C ARG A 375 26.69 2.45 2.30
N GLN A 376 27.36 1.96 1.26
CA GLN A 376 28.14 2.80 0.34
C GLN A 376 27.27 3.44 -0.74
N ILE A 377 26.22 2.73 -1.20
CA ILE A 377 25.25 3.27 -2.18
C ILE A 377 24.59 4.55 -1.64
N ASP A 378 24.25 4.57 -0.35
CA ASP A 378 23.65 5.74 0.33
C ASP A 378 24.57 6.98 0.38
N LYS A 379 25.87 6.82 0.16
CA LYS A 379 26.87 7.91 0.20
C LYS A 379 27.16 8.52 -1.17
N LEU A 380 26.57 7.97 -2.23
CA LEU A 380 26.73 8.52 -3.57
C LEU A 380 26.10 9.92 -3.64
N THR A 381 26.58 10.74 -4.56
CA THR A 381 26.18 12.15 -4.71
C THR A 381 25.72 12.41 -6.14
N LYS A 382 25.35 13.66 -6.47
CA LYS A 382 25.01 14.05 -7.85
C LYS A 382 26.09 13.73 -8.89
N ASN A 383 27.34 13.57 -8.45
CA ASN A 383 28.44 13.27 -9.35
C ASN A 383 28.33 11.83 -9.87
N LYS A 384 28.68 11.64 -11.14
CA LYS A 384 28.78 10.31 -11.75
C LYS A 384 29.63 9.37 -10.86
N PRO A 385 29.15 8.16 -10.55
CA PRO A 385 29.93 7.20 -9.77
C PRO A 385 31.18 6.74 -10.54
N GLN A 386 32.24 6.39 -9.81
CA GLN A 386 33.53 5.93 -10.38
C GLN A 386 33.47 4.51 -10.95
N PHE A 387 32.35 3.82 -10.79
CA PHE A 387 32.09 2.47 -11.27
C PHE A 387 30.79 2.46 -12.08
N ASP A 388 30.60 1.43 -12.90
CA ASP A 388 29.38 1.28 -13.68
C ASP A 388 28.22 0.84 -12.80
N ILE A 389 27.50 1.81 -12.23
CA ILE A 389 26.35 1.55 -11.38
C ILE A 389 25.23 0.81 -12.11
N MET A 390 25.10 0.98 -13.44
CA MET A 390 24.04 0.34 -14.23
C MET A 390 24.26 -1.18 -14.32
N SER A 391 25.50 -1.66 -14.21
CA SER A 391 25.83 -3.10 -14.20
C SER A 391 25.28 -3.86 -12.99
N PHE A 392 24.74 -3.17 -11.98
CA PHE A 392 24.11 -3.76 -10.81
C PHE A 392 22.59 -3.68 -10.85
N MET A 393 22.00 -3.05 -11.86
CA MET A 393 20.56 -2.86 -11.99
C MET A 393 19.99 -3.72 -13.12
N ARG A 394 18.84 -4.32 -12.85
CA ARG A 394 18.09 -5.06 -13.86
C ARG A 394 17.48 -4.09 -14.87
N LYS A 395 17.63 -4.38 -16.16
CA LYS A 395 17.03 -3.57 -17.24
C LYS A 395 15.55 -3.95 -17.39
N PRO A 396 14.61 -2.98 -17.37
CA PRO A 396 13.19 -3.28 -17.50
C PRO A 396 12.77 -3.74 -18.90
N SER A 397 13.55 -3.41 -19.95
CA SER A 397 13.29 -3.90 -21.30
C SER A 397 13.88 -5.29 -21.54
N ALA A 398 13.22 -6.07 -22.39
CA ALA A 398 13.60 -7.44 -22.74
C ALA A 398 14.82 -7.56 -23.69
N ASP A 399 15.67 -6.54 -23.74
CA ASP A 399 16.87 -6.55 -24.60
C ASP A 399 17.99 -7.43 -23.99
N GLU A 400 19.09 -7.64 -24.72
CA GLU A 400 20.24 -8.41 -24.21
C GLU A 400 20.79 -7.85 -22.87
N ASN A 401 21.32 -8.75 -22.03
CA ASN A 401 21.90 -8.46 -20.70
C ASN A 401 20.92 -7.80 -19.72
N ASN A 402 19.63 -8.14 -19.80
CA ASN A 402 18.61 -7.57 -18.92
C ASN A 402 18.55 -8.22 -17.52
N HIS A 403 19.09 -9.44 -17.34
CA HIS A 403 19.07 -10.22 -16.10
C HIS A 403 17.67 -10.46 -15.51
N LEU A 404 16.64 -10.53 -16.37
CA LEU A 404 15.24 -10.76 -15.96
C LEU A 404 14.96 -12.21 -15.53
N GLU A 405 15.73 -13.18 -16.06
CA GLU A 405 15.41 -14.60 -15.98
C GLU A 405 16.60 -15.51 -15.62
N ASP A 406 17.75 -14.95 -15.23
CA ASP A 406 19.00 -15.73 -15.06
C ASP A 406 19.38 -16.01 -13.60
N GLY A 407 18.62 -15.51 -12.63
CA GLY A 407 18.88 -15.70 -11.20
C GLY A 407 19.95 -14.75 -10.63
N SER A 408 20.51 -13.84 -11.43
CA SER A 408 21.56 -12.93 -10.98
C SER A 408 21.05 -12.00 -9.87
N PRO A 409 21.84 -11.74 -8.82
CA PRO A 409 21.44 -10.92 -7.67
C PRO A 409 21.52 -9.42 -7.96
N MET A 410 20.80 -8.99 -9.00
CA MET A 410 20.73 -7.61 -9.45
C MET A 410 19.67 -6.83 -8.67
N MET A 411 19.86 -5.51 -8.60
CA MET A 411 18.93 -4.60 -7.95
C MET A 411 17.74 -4.24 -8.85
N PRO A 412 16.52 -4.10 -8.29
CA PRO A 412 16.16 -4.38 -6.90
C PRO A 412 16.27 -5.89 -6.56
N LEU A 413 16.85 -6.21 -5.39
CA LEU A 413 17.02 -7.58 -4.93
C LEU A 413 15.70 -8.11 -4.32
N SER A 414 14.69 -8.24 -5.17
CA SER A 414 13.32 -8.60 -4.80
C SER A 414 12.66 -9.40 -5.92
N LEU A 415 11.65 -10.20 -5.55
CA LEU A 415 10.82 -10.95 -6.48
C LEU A 415 10.00 -10.01 -7.37
N GLY A 416 9.76 -10.42 -8.61
CA GLY A 416 9.06 -9.62 -9.63
C GLY A 416 7.55 -9.85 -9.66
N ASP A 417 6.85 -9.04 -10.47
CA ASP A 417 5.40 -9.13 -10.68
C ASP A 417 4.96 -10.53 -11.13
N ALA A 418 3.65 -10.72 -11.20
CA ALA A 418 3.07 -11.84 -11.93
C ALA A 418 3.76 -12.05 -13.29
N ASN A 419 4.23 -13.28 -13.53
CA ASN A 419 4.99 -13.72 -14.70
C ASN A 419 6.37 -13.04 -14.88
N LYS A 420 6.95 -12.49 -13.82
CA LYS A 420 8.32 -11.92 -13.82
C LYS A 420 9.09 -12.44 -12.62
N SER A 421 10.22 -13.10 -12.88
CA SER A 421 11.06 -13.68 -11.82
C SER A 421 11.49 -12.64 -10.78
N PHE A 422 11.91 -11.46 -11.24
CA PHE A 422 12.51 -10.42 -10.40
C PHE A 422 11.95 -9.04 -10.68
N LEU A 423 11.98 -8.20 -9.64
CA LEU A 423 11.57 -6.80 -9.75
C LEU A 423 12.57 -6.01 -10.59
N THR A 424 12.07 -5.01 -11.30
CA THR A 424 12.87 -4.00 -11.99
C THR A 424 12.47 -2.64 -11.44
N LEU A 425 13.36 -1.65 -11.54
CA LEU A 425 12.92 -0.26 -11.45
C LEU A 425 11.82 0.01 -12.50
N SER A 426 10.97 1.01 -12.27
CA SER A 426 10.05 1.49 -13.31
C SER A 426 10.84 2.04 -14.51
N ASN A 427 10.22 2.12 -15.68
CA ASN A 427 10.87 2.66 -16.89
C ASN A 427 11.44 4.07 -16.63
N SER A 428 10.68 4.92 -15.93
CA SER A 428 11.12 6.29 -15.63
C SER A 428 12.28 6.29 -14.63
N GLN A 429 12.19 5.51 -13.54
CA GLN A 429 13.29 5.38 -12.57
C GLN A 429 14.58 4.89 -13.24
N TYR A 430 14.50 3.84 -14.06
CA TYR A 430 15.66 3.29 -14.76
C TYR A 430 16.27 4.31 -15.74
N PHE A 431 15.43 5.02 -16.51
CA PHE A 431 15.89 6.09 -17.39
C PHE A 431 16.62 7.21 -16.61
N LEU A 432 16.07 7.67 -15.49
CA LEU A 432 16.69 8.70 -14.65
C LEU A 432 18.06 8.25 -14.12
N MET A 433 18.17 6.98 -13.69
CA MET A 433 19.45 6.39 -13.28
C MET A 433 20.46 6.34 -14.43
N GLN A 434 20.03 6.05 -15.66
CA GLN A 434 20.90 6.11 -16.84
C GLN A 434 21.43 7.52 -17.10
N GLN A 435 20.60 8.55 -16.95
CA GLN A 435 21.01 9.94 -17.12
C GLN A 435 22.07 10.33 -16.08
N TRP A 436 21.84 10.01 -14.81
CA TRP A 436 22.82 10.25 -13.75
C TRP A 436 24.13 9.48 -13.97
N ALA A 437 24.07 8.22 -14.41
CA ALA A 437 25.25 7.41 -14.74
C ALA A 437 26.06 7.97 -15.94
N LYS A 438 25.43 8.74 -16.84
CA LYS A 438 26.11 9.51 -17.89
C LYS A 438 26.76 10.80 -17.39
N GLY A 439 26.52 11.19 -16.13
CA GLY A 439 26.94 12.47 -15.55
C GLY A 439 25.96 13.60 -15.78
N LEU A 440 24.75 13.31 -16.27
CA LEU A 440 23.66 14.27 -16.40
C LEU A 440 22.86 14.26 -15.12
N CYS A 441 23.17 15.16 -14.19
CA CYS A 441 22.42 15.33 -12.95
C CYS A 441 22.72 16.67 -12.32
N SER A 442 21.75 17.23 -11.62
CA SER A 442 21.87 18.53 -10.98
C SER A 442 21.48 18.50 -9.51
N THR A 443 21.78 19.58 -8.79
CA THR A 443 21.23 19.90 -7.45
C THR A 443 20.38 21.17 -7.49
N SER A 444 20.13 21.67 -8.70
CA SER A 444 19.61 23.02 -8.97
C SER A 444 18.99 23.14 -10.35
N ALA A 445 19.13 22.12 -11.21
CA ALA A 445 18.30 22.04 -12.40
C ALA A 445 16.93 21.60 -11.90
N PRO A 446 15.88 22.34 -12.27
CA PRO A 446 14.57 21.86 -12.02
C PRO A 446 14.36 20.66 -12.98
N SER A 447 14.35 19.42 -12.48
CA SER A 447 13.83 18.29 -13.27
C SER A 447 12.38 18.58 -13.71
N MET A 448 11.72 19.46 -12.94
CA MET A 448 10.48 20.17 -13.21
C MET A 448 10.76 21.65 -12.98
N THR A 449 10.62 22.53 -13.99
CA THR A 449 10.89 24.00 -13.91
C THR A 449 10.21 24.72 -12.73
N THR A 450 9.28 24.04 -12.07
CA THR A 450 8.46 24.47 -10.95
C THR A 450 8.53 23.38 -9.86
N PRO A 451 8.86 23.71 -8.59
CA PRO A 451 8.74 22.77 -7.47
C PRO A 451 7.30 22.30 -7.24
N LEU A 452 7.12 21.12 -6.61
CA LEU A 452 5.81 20.68 -6.15
C LEU A 452 5.27 21.65 -5.09
N ASN A 453 4.04 22.11 -5.25
CA ASN A 453 3.32 22.81 -4.17
C ASN A 453 2.91 21.81 -3.08
N GLU A 454 2.42 22.30 -1.94
CA GLU A 454 2.10 21.46 -0.76
C GLU A 454 1.10 20.33 -1.05
N GLY A 455 0.09 20.55 -1.90
CA GLY A 455 -0.89 19.52 -2.28
C GLY A 455 -0.27 18.41 -3.14
N GLU A 456 0.48 18.78 -4.17
CA GLU A 456 1.15 17.81 -5.06
C GLU A 456 2.33 17.11 -4.36
N ALA A 457 3.02 17.79 -3.45
CA ALA A 457 4.04 17.20 -2.59
C ALA A 457 3.44 16.18 -1.61
N LEU A 458 2.22 16.45 -1.11
CA LEU A 458 1.48 15.51 -0.26
C LEU A 458 1.07 14.26 -1.04
N ASP A 459 0.54 14.39 -2.27
CA ASP A 459 0.24 13.24 -3.13
C ASP A 459 1.47 12.34 -3.30
N ARG A 460 2.60 12.96 -3.66
CA ARG A 460 3.86 12.24 -3.85
C ARG A 460 4.33 11.57 -2.56
N ALA A 461 4.33 12.28 -1.44
CA ALA A 461 4.81 11.73 -0.17
C ALA A 461 3.99 10.50 0.26
N VAL A 462 2.66 10.60 0.21
CA VAL A 462 1.75 9.51 0.58
C VAL A 462 1.95 8.29 -0.35
N LEU A 463 2.04 8.50 -1.66
CA LEU A 463 2.22 7.41 -2.63
C LEU A 463 3.63 6.79 -2.58
N MET A 464 4.66 7.57 -2.24
CA MET A 464 6.02 7.03 -2.09
C MET A 464 6.18 6.13 -0.86
N ASN A 465 5.32 6.31 0.15
CA ASN A 465 5.30 5.47 1.36
C ASN A 465 4.54 4.15 1.16
N CYS A 466 4.03 3.88 -0.03
CA CYS A 466 3.26 2.68 -0.35
C CYS A 466 4.00 1.81 -1.37
N LEU A 467 3.69 0.52 -1.39
CA LEU A 467 4.35 -0.48 -2.23
C LEU A 467 4.01 -0.34 -3.72
N GLY A 468 5.00 -0.18 -4.59
CA GLY A 468 4.84 -0.17 -6.06
C GLY A 468 5.17 -1.48 -6.76
N GLY A 469 5.90 -2.40 -6.14
CA GLY A 469 6.18 -3.68 -6.79
C GLY A 469 7.00 -4.62 -5.90
N ARG A 470 6.87 -5.95 -6.07
CA ARG A 470 6.01 -6.63 -7.07
C ARG A 470 4.50 -6.52 -6.84
N PHE A 471 3.71 -6.64 -7.90
CA PHE A 471 2.26 -6.85 -7.80
C PHE A 471 1.90 -8.32 -8.02
N SER A 472 1.91 -9.09 -6.93
CA SER A 472 1.39 -10.46 -6.86
C SER A 472 1.13 -10.85 -5.40
N PRO A 473 0.01 -10.40 -4.78
CA PRO A 473 -0.90 -9.32 -5.20
C PRO A 473 -0.30 -7.92 -5.11
N GLY A 474 0.63 -7.71 -4.18
CA GLY A 474 0.93 -6.39 -3.62
C GLY A 474 0.29 -6.25 -2.24
N ILE A 475 0.38 -5.06 -1.65
CA ILE A 475 -0.04 -4.79 -0.27
C ILE A 475 -1.06 -3.64 -0.23
N ASP A 476 -0.63 -2.42 -0.60
CA ASP A 476 -1.50 -1.24 -0.55
C ASP A 476 -2.49 -1.20 -1.72
N LEU A 477 -1.98 -1.49 -2.92
CA LEU A 477 -2.71 -1.66 -4.17
C LEU A 477 -2.00 -2.73 -5.01
N THR A 478 -2.53 -2.98 -6.21
CA THR A 478 -1.98 -3.96 -7.16
C THR A 478 -1.81 -3.36 -8.56
N PHE A 479 -1.48 -4.21 -9.54
CA PHE A 479 -1.20 -3.91 -10.95
C PHE A 479 -2.20 -2.97 -11.64
N ILE A 480 -3.41 -2.81 -11.10
CA ILE A 480 -4.43 -1.88 -11.59
C ILE A 480 -3.94 -0.44 -11.66
N VAL A 481 -2.94 -0.05 -10.85
CA VAL A 481 -2.37 1.31 -10.88
C VAL A 481 -1.65 1.63 -12.19
N ARG A 482 -1.32 0.61 -12.98
CA ARG A 482 -0.72 0.75 -14.32
C ARG A 482 -1.77 0.83 -15.43
N ASP A 483 -3.05 0.61 -15.11
CA ASP A 483 -4.12 0.71 -16.09
C ASP A 483 -4.59 2.16 -16.25
N THR A 484 -4.45 2.69 -17.46
CA THR A 484 -4.96 4.00 -17.85
C THR A 484 -6.46 4.18 -17.59
N LYS A 485 -7.26 3.10 -17.60
CA LYS A 485 -8.71 3.17 -17.38
C LYS A 485 -9.10 3.42 -15.92
N LEU A 486 -8.17 3.24 -14.98
CA LEU A 486 -8.36 3.59 -13.58
C LEU A 486 -8.49 5.11 -13.38
N TYR A 487 -7.84 5.91 -14.25
CA TYR A 487 -7.65 7.33 -14.06
C TYR A 487 -8.59 8.20 -14.88
N ASN A 488 -8.93 9.36 -14.33
CA ASN A 488 -9.63 10.40 -15.06
C ASN A 488 -8.64 11.06 -16.05
N ALA A 489 -8.92 10.87 -17.34
CA ALA A 489 -8.06 11.38 -18.42
C ALA A 489 -8.14 12.90 -18.60
N ASP A 490 -9.19 13.56 -18.09
CA ASP A 490 -9.39 15.02 -18.19
C ASP A 490 -8.56 15.80 -17.16
N TRP A 491 -7.31 15.41 -16.94
CA TRP A 491 -6.46 16.01 -15.92
C TRP A 491 -6.05 17.45 -16.24
N GLN A 492 -6.13 17.83 -17.52
CA GLN A 492 -5.92 19.19 -18.00
C GLN A 492 -7.11 20.11 -17.74
N ASN A 493 -8.22 19.59 -17.22
CA ASN A 493 -9.23 20.41 -16.58
C ASN A 493 -8.68 20.92 -15.24
N PRO A 494 -8.61 22.24 -15.02
CA PRO A 494 -8.02 22.81 -13.82
C PRO A 494 -8.78 22.41 -12.54
N ASN A 495 -10.06 22.05 -12.62
CA ASN A 495 -10.85 21.55 -11.49
C ASN A 495 -10.58 20.08 -11.14
N ILE A 496 -9.96 19.32 -12.05
CA ILE A 496 -9.66 17.88 -11.87
C ILE A 496 -8.22 17.71 -11.39
N GLY A 497 -7.26 18.13 -12.22
CA GLY A 497 -5.82 17.94 -11.98
C GLY A 497 -5.34 16.50 -12.20
N PRO A 498 -4.03 16.25 -12.03
CA PRO A 498 -3.44 14.93 -12.25
C PRO A 498 -3.78 13.92 -11.15
N PHE A 499 -3.51 12.64 -11.43
CA PHE A 499 -3.60 11.51 -10.50
C PHE A 499 -5.00 11.25 -9.90
N ARG A 500 -6.07 11.65 -10.58
CA ARG A 500 -7.45 11.43 -10.13
C ARG A 500 -7.98 10.08 -10.61
N ILE A 501 -8.66 9.36 -9.71
CA ILE A 501 -9.41 8.15 -10.06
C ILE A 501 -10.65 8.52 -10.90
N ASN A 502 -10.97 7.71 -11.92
CA ASN A 502 -12.15 7.87 -12.78
C ASN A 502 -13.44 7.45 -12.06
N ARG A 503 -13.74 8.12 -10.94
CA ARG A 503 -14.87 7.81 -10.07
C ARG A 503 -16.20 7.83 -10.82
N GLN A 504 -17.04 6.82 -10.56
CA GLN A 504 -18.44 6.83 -10.96
C GLN A 504 -19.24 7.89 -10.17
N PRO A 505 -19.96 8.80 -10.85
CA PRO A 505 -21.00 9.59 -10.19
C PRO A 505 -22.14 8.67 -9.71
N LEU A 506 -22.41 8.67 -8.40
CA LEU A 506 -23.44 7.83 -7.77
C LEU A 506 -24.69 8.66 -7.47
N ASN A 507 -25.84 8.24 -8.02
CA ASN A 507 -27.13 8.83 -7.72
C ASN A 507 -27.76 8.12 -6.52
N TYR A 508 -27.54 8.64 -5.31
CA TYR A 508 -28.06 8.00 -4.09
C TYR A 508 -29.58 8.04 -3.96
N ALA A 509 -30.27 8.93 -4.67
CA ALA A 509 -31.73 9.07 -4.61
C ALA A 509 -32.49 7.84 -5.18
N VAL A 510 -31.81 6.95 -5.92
CA VAL A 510 -32.42 5.72 -6.44
C VAL A 510 -32.19 4.50 -5.55
N ALA A 511 -31.52 4.65 -4.41
CA ALA A 511 -31.24 3.55 -3.50
C ALA A 511 -32.55 2.96 -2.94
N THR A 512 -32.62 1.63 -2.87
CA THR A 512 -33.76 0.92 -2.29
C THR A 512 -33.27 -0.23 -1.41
N LYS A 513 -34.00 -0.52 -0.33
CA LYS A 513 -33.55 -1.46 0.72
C LYS A 513 -33.38 -2.91 0.23
N GLY A 514 -34.10 -3.29 -0.84
CA GLY A 514 -34.19 -4.67 -1.32
C GLY A 514 -33.23 -5.03 -2.46
N SER A 515 -32.39 -4.11 -2.94
CA SER A 515 -31.53 -4.34 -4.10
C SER A 515 -30.13 -3.75 -3.88
N PRO A 516 -29.04 -4.43 -4.25
CA PRO A 516 -27.70 -3.86 -4.18
C PRO A 516 -27.63 -2.49 -4.86
N PHE A 517 -26.96 -1.54 -4.20
CA PHE A 517 -26.69 -0.24 -4.80
C PHE A 517 -25.45 -0.30 -5.69
N LEU A 518 -24.38 -0.95 -5.22
CA LEU A 518 -23.16 -1.17 -5.97
C LEU A 518 -23.28 -2.42 -6.86
N GLY A 519 -22.62 -2.35 -8.01
CA GLY A 519 -22.49 -3.49 -8.93
C GLY A 519 -21.08 -4.06 -8.92
N VAL A 520 -20.72 -4.77 -9.99
CA VAL A 520 -19.36 -5.30 -10.19
C VAL A 520 -18.32 -4.18 -10.22
N GLY A 521 -18.66 -3.02 -10.79
CA GLY A 521 -17.80 -1.85 -10.90
C GLY A 521 -16.71 -2.02 -11.94
N TYR A 522 -15.55 -1.42 -11.66
CA TYR A 522 -14.35 -1.43 -12.50
C TYR A 522 -13.87 -2.85 -12.82
N VAL A 523 -13.45 -3.05 -14.07
CA VAL A 523 -12.73 -4.25 -14.48
C VAL A 523 -11.54 -3.79 -15.30
N PRO A 524 -10.32 -4.34 -15.06
CA PRO A 524 -9.13 -3.89 -15.76
C PRO A 524 -9.32 -3.90 -17.27
N LEU A 525 -8.73 -2.91 -17.93
CA LEU A 525 -8.75 -2.63 -19.35
C LEU A 525 -10.13 -2.23 -19.91
N ARG A 526 -11.13 -1.98 -19.06
CA ARG A 526 -12.47 -1.54 -19.45
C ARG A 526 -12.72 -0.09 -19.02
N SER A 527 -13.52 0.63 -19.80
CA SER A 527 -13.82 2.06 -19.55
C SER A 527 -14.92 2.30 -18.50
N HIS A 528 -15.29 1.29 -17.70
CA HIS A 528 -16.32 1.46 -16.68
C HIS A 528 -15.77 2.35 -15.56
N PRO A 529 -16.51 3.40 -15.14
CA PRO A 529 -16.10 4.23 -14.01
C PRO A 529 -15.97 3.44 -12.71
N ILE A 530 -15.18 3.96 -11.78
CA ILE A 530 -14.76 3.27 -10.55
C ILE A 530 -15.78 3.48 -9.42
N GLN A 531 -16.23 2.40 -8.80
CA GLN A 531 -17.13 2.36 -7.65
C GLN A 531 -16.38 2.13 -6.34
N PRO A 532 -16.98 2.42 -5.17
CA PRO A 532 -16.45 1.99 -3.88
C PRO A 532 -16.09 0.50 -3.86
N GLY A 533 -14.98 0.14 -3.21
CA GLY A 533 -14.49 -1.24 -3.11
C GLY A 533 -13.75 -1.75 -4.34
N ASP A 534 -13.60 -0.95 -5.40
CA ASP A 534 -12.98 -1.41 -6.65
C ASP A 534 -11.46 -1.42 -6.62
N LEU A 535 -10.80 -0.68 -5.73
CA LEU A 535 -9.34 -0.68 -5.63
C LEU A 535 -8.81 -1.86 -4.79
N CYS A 536 -9.49 -2.19 -3.69
CA CYS A 536 -9.07 -3.25 -2.76
C CYS A 536 -9.47 -4.67 -3.22
N LYS A 537 -10.45 -4.80 -4.13
CA LYS A 537 -11.05 -6.11 -4.45
C LYS A 537 -10.10 -7.12 -5.10
N PHE A 538 -9.02 -6.64 -5.71
CA PHE A 538 -8.00 -7.47 -6.33
C PHE A 538 -6.92 -7.94 -5.35
N MET A 539 -6.93 -7.45 -4.11
CA MET A 539 -5.99 -7.89 -3.08
C MET A 539 -6.40 -9.25 -2.50
N ALA A 540 -5.52 -9.87 -1.73
CA ALA A 540 -5.80 -11.13 -1.04
C ALA A 540 -7.01 -11.04 -0.10
N ILE A 541 -7.68 -12.17 0.08
CA ILE A 541 -8.80 -12.34 0.99
C ILE A 541 -8.64 -13.60 1.85
N PRO A 542 -8.56 -13.46 3.19
CA PRO A 542 -8.28 -12.20 3.89
C PRO A 542 -6.83 -11.73 3.63
N TRP A 543 -6.55 -10.43 3.77
CA TRP A 543 -5.20 -9.89 3.56
C TRP A 543 -4.11 -10.55 4.43
N HIS A 544 -4.49 -11.09 5.61
CA HIS A 544 -3.56 -11.72 6.55
C HIS A 544 -2.78 -12.88 5.95
N THR A 545 -3.41 -13.70 5.10
CA THR A 545 -2.77 -14.90 4.53
C THR A 545 -1.64 -14.54 3.58
N ASP A 546 -1.82 -13.48 2.80
CA ASP A 546 -0.77 -12.96 1.92
C ASP A 546 0.37 -12.35 2.73
N TYR A 547 0.06 -11.56 3.75
CA TYR A 547 1.08 -11.03 4.66
C TYR A 547 1.91 -12.14 5.33
N ASN A 548 1.24 -13.22 5.76
CA ASN A 548 1.89 -14.40 6.33
C ASN A 548 2.79 -15.07 5.29
N SER A 549 2.28 -15.33 4.09
CA SER A 549 3.04 -16.05 3.07
C SER A 549 4.21 -15.25 2.53
N CYS A 550 4.12 -13.93 2.39
CA CYS A 550 5.12 -13.09 1.72
C CYS A 550 6.40 -12.83 2.54
N ALA A 551 7.05 -13.89 3.02
CA ALA A 551 8.38 -13.90 3.62
C ALA A 551 9.47 -14.11 2.55
N THR A 552 9.87 -15.36 2.32
CA THR A 552 10.94 -15.74 1.39
C THR A 552 10.47 -16.81 0.41
N HIS A 553 10.70 -16.62 -0.88
CA HIS A 553 10.29 -17.57 -1.92
C HIS A 553 11.34 -17.66 -3.02
N THR A 554 11.25 -18.73 -3.81
CA THR A 554 11.88 -18.78 -5.12
C THR A 554 11.14 -17.85 -6.10
N PRO A 555 11.80 -17.35 -7.15
CA PRO A 555 11.16 -16.62 -8.24
C PRO A 555 10.04 -17.39 -8.94
N ALA A 556 9.08 -16.65 -9.50
CA ALA A 556 7.96 -17.18 -10.27
C ALA A 556 7.72 -16.32 -11.54
N PRO A 557 8.12 -16.77 -12.74
CA PRO A 557 8.76 -18.05 -13.04
C PRO A 557 10.14 -18.20 -12.39
N ASN A 558 10.58 -19.45 -12.18
CA ASN A 558 11.88 -19.72 -11.57
C ASN A 558 12.96 -19.87 -12.67
N PRO A 559 14.06 -19.09 -12.62
CA PRO A 559 15.21 -19.25 -13.50
C PRO A 559 15.71 -20.70 -13.56
N GLY A 560 15.88 -21.24 -14.76
CA GLY A 560 16.26 -22.64 -14.98
C GLY A 560 15.11 -23.65 -14.83
N GLY A 561 13.88 -23.20 -14.57
CA GLY A 561 12.67 -24.03 -14.60
C GLY A 561 12.15 -24.46 -13.23
N VAL A 562 11.25 -25.44 -13.24
CA VAL A 562 10.62 -25.99 -12.02
C VAL A 562 11.63 -26.83 -11.24
N ILE A 563 11.70 -26.63 -9.92
CA ILE A 563 12.59 -27.41 -9.04
C ILE A 563 12.01 -28.82 -8.88
N THR A 564 12.85 -29.83 -9.12
CA THR A 564 12.52 -31.25 -9.00
C THR A 564 13.59 -31.97 -8.19
N GLU A 565 13.27 -33.16 -7.70
CA GLU A 565 14.22 -34.02 -6.97
C GLU A 565 15.50 -34.27 -7.79
N SER A 566 15.37 -34.39 -9.11
CA SER A 566 16.47 -34.67 -10.03
C SER A 566 17.36 -33.46 -10.36
N ASN A 567 16.90 -32.22 -10.15
CA ASN A 567 17.63 -31.02 -10.58
C ASN A 567 18.04 -30.08 -9.45
N ILE A 568 17.50 -30.25 -8.23
CA ILE A 568 17.69 -29.34 -7.10
C ILE A 568 19.17 -29.13 -6.70
N TYR A 569 20.03 -30.11 -6.95
CA TYR A 569 21.49 -30.03 -6.72
C TYR A 569 22.30 -29.85 -8.01
N GLY A 570 21.64 -29.60 -9.14
CA GLY A 570 22.26 -29.58 -10.47
C GLY A 570 22.94 -28.27 -10.86
N GLY A 571 22.78 -27.19 -10.08
CA GLY A 571 23.43 -25.89 -10.30
C GLY A 571 22.91 -25.05 -11.48
N ASN A 572 22.04 -25.61 -12.32
CA ASN A 572 21.47 -24.93 -13.50
C ASN A 572 20.07 -24.33 -13.23
N ILE A 573 19.57 -24.46 -12.01
CA ILE A 573 18.26 -23.98 -11.57
C ILE A 573 18.43 -23.07 -10.36
N ASN A 574 17.66 -22.00 -10.29
CA ASN A 574 17.68 -21.14 -9.11
C ASN A 574 17.04 -21.87 -7.93
N THR A 575 17.80 -22.03 -6.85
CA THR A 575 17.34 -22.53 -5.54
C THR A 575 17.37 -21.46 -4.47
N SER A 576 17.92 -20.28 -4.76
CA SER A 576 18.03 -19.15 -3.84
C SER A 576 16.64 -18.55 -3.52
N LEU A 577 16.49 -18.13 -2.27
CA LEU A 577 15.28 -17.52 -1.74
C LEU A 577 15.41 -15.99 -1.71
N PHE A 578 14.32 -15.31 -2.05
CA PHE A 578 14.25 -13.85 -2.15
C PHE A 578 12.98 -13.32 -1.47
N TRP A 579 12.95 -12.02 -1.20
CA TRP A 579 11.83 -11.35 -0.55
C TRP A 579 10.88 -10.72 -1.58
N SER A 580 9.58 -10.66 -1.24
CA SER A 580 8.59 -9.91 -2.02
C SER A 580 8.71 -8.41 -1.73
N TRP A 581 8.39 -7.96 -0.51
CA TRP A 581 8.22 -6.53 -0.18
C TRP A 581 8.75 -6.16 1.22
N PRO A 582 10.07 -6.29 1.47
CA PRO A 582 10.61 -6.15 2.81
C PRO A 582 10.40 -4.76 3.44
N ALA A 583 10.20 -3.70 2.66
CA ALA A 583 9.93 -2.35 3.18
C ALA A 583 8.50 -2.19 3.74
N GLN A 584 7.54 -3.00 3.28
CA GLN A 584 6.16 -2.98 3.78
C GLN A 584 5.91 -4.12 4.78
N ARG A 585 6.49 -5.29 4.50
CA ARG A 585 6.46 -6.52 5.29
C ARG A 585 7.88 -6.91 5.69
N PRO A 586 8.43 -6.39 6.80
CA PRO A 586 9.78 -6.75 7.23
C PRO A 586 9.90 -8.26 7.46
N VAL A 587 11.01 -8.85 7.01
CA VAL A 587 11.23 -10.29 7.14
C VAL A 587 12.21 -10.58 8.26
N ALA A 588 13.42 -10.03 8.18
CA ALA A 588 14.44 -10.14 9.20
C ALA A 588 14.78 -8.74 9.72
N VAL A 589 14.81 -8.57 11.03
CA VAL A 589 14.89 -7.27 11.69
C VAL A 589 15.85 -7.30 12.87
N TYR A 590 16.45 -6.15 13.17
CA TYR A 590 17.18 -5.94 14.41
C TYR A 590 16.20 -5.38 15.45
N THR A 591 16.09 -6.03 16.61
CA THR A 591 15.22 -5.52 17.67
C THR A 591 15.94 -4.45 18.49
N TYR A 592 15.20 -3.44 18.93
CA TYR A 592 15.75 -2.45 19.87
C TYR A 592 16.24 -3.11 21.16
N GLU A 593 15.52 -4.11 21.67
CA GLU A 593 15.88 -4.80 22.92
C GLU A 593 17.22 -5.52 22.84
N ASP A 594 17.56 -6.13 21.69
CA ASP A 594 18.84 -6.82 21.53
C ASP A 594 19.98 -5.84 21.27
N VAL A 595 19.73 -4.76 20.52
CA VAL A 595 20.72 -3.72 20.24
C VAL A 595 21.04 -2.92 21.51
N ALA A 596 20.04 -2.57 22.32
CA ALA A 596 20.22 -1.80 23.55
C ALA A 596 21.07 -2.53 24.62
N LYS A 597 21.18 -3.86 24.53
CA LYS A 597 22.06 -4.67 25.39
C LYS A 597 23.54 -4.62 24.96
N ARG A 598 23.86 -4.03 23.80
CA ARG A 598 25.23 -3.93 23.27
C ARG A 598 25.91 -2.64 23.74
N ASN A 599 27.22 -2.75 24.00
CA ASN A 599 28.06 -1.63 24.44
C ASN A 599 29.05 -1.14 23.36
N ASP A 600 29.07 -1.77 22.18
CA ASP A 600 30.11 -1.62 21.17
C ASP A 600 29.59 -1.15 19.78
N ASN A 601 28.33 -0.71 19.70
CA ASN A 601 27.64 -0.34 18.44
C ASN A 601 27.69 -1.43 17.37
N THR A 602 27.80 -2.70 17.76
CA THR A 602 27.61 -3.82 16.84
C THR A 602 26.14 -4.20 16.76
N LEU A 603 25.71 -4.62 15.56
CA LEU A 603 24.38 -5.17 15.39
C LEU A 603 24.36 -6.63 15.87
N PRO A 604 23.36 -7.06 16.65
CA PRO A 604 23.18 -8.44 17.05
C PRO A 604 22.72 -9.30 15.85
N LEU A 605 22.52 -10.60 16.06
CA LEU A 605 21.78 -11.41 15.10
C LEU A 605 20.36 -10.85 14.93
N GLN A 606 19.86 -10.92 13.71
CA GLN A 606 18.48 -10.55 13.40
C GLN A 606 17.50 -11.59 13.93
N ARG A 607 16.26 -11.16 14.13
CA ARG A 607 15.10 -12.02 14.37
C ARG A 607 14.13 -11.95 13.19
N TYR A 608 13.32 -12.97 12.99
CA TYR A 608 12.20 -12.86 12.05
C TYR A 608 11.13 -11.94 12.64
N SER A 609 10.57 -11.02 11.84
CA SER A 609 9.53 -10.08 12.30
C SER A 609 8.25 -10.81 12.78
N VAL A 610 7.88 -11.88 12.10
CA VAL A 610 6.80 -12.80 12.50
C VAL A 610 7.43 -14.01 13.18
N ARG A 611 7.22 -14.14 14.49
CA ARG A 611 7.94 -15.12 15.33
C ARG A 611 7.18 -15.67 16.54
N GLY A 612 5.85 -15.55 16.52
CA GLY A 612 5.00 -16.11 17.58
C GLY A 612 4.90 -17.64 17.54
N GLN A 613 4.24 -18.22 18.54
CA GLN A 613 4.06 -19.67 18.61
C GLN A 613 3.41 -20.26 17.35
N GLY A 614 4.05 -21.27 16.76
CA GLY A 614 3.60 -21.90 15.51
C GLY A 614 4.32 -21.38 14.26
N THR A 615 5.33 -20.53 14.40
CA THR A 615 6.17 -20.09 13.28
C THR A 615 7.34 -21.02 12.95
N SER A 616 7.75 -21.93 13.85
CA SER A 616 8.95 -22.75 13.61
C SER A 616 8.77 -23.70 12.44
N ALA A 617 9.72 -23.67 11.50
CA ALA A 617 9.82 -24.62 10.40
C ALA A 617 10.68 -25.86 10.75
N SER A 618 11.28 -25.93 11.95
CA SER A 618 12.27 -26.95 12.32
C SER A 618 11.76 -28.39 12.31
N GLY A 619 10.44 -28.59 12.39
CA GLY A 619 9.81 -29.92 12.31
C GLY A 619 9.46 -30.38 10.90
N GLN A 620 9.60 -29.53 9.89
CA GLN A 620 9.23 -29.84 8.52
C GLN A 620 10.33 -30.59 7.77
N GLN A 621 9.95 -31.22 6.66
CA GLN A 621 10.85 -31.95 5.77
C GLN A 621 10.83 -31.35 4.37
N LEU A 622 11.96 -31.43 3.67
CA LEU A 622 12.00 -31.21 2.23
C LEU A 622 11.22 -32.34 1.55
N THR A 623 10.18 -32.02 0.77
CA THR A 623 9.34 -33.04 0.12
C THR A 623 9.08 -32.69 -1.34
N PHE A 624 8.77 -33.72 -2.12
CA PHE A 624 8.40 -33.63 -3.53
C PHE A 624 7.01 -34.23 -3.75
N ASP A 625 6.27 -33.70 -4.73
CA ASP A 625 4.96 -34.21 -5.12
C ASP A 625 5.08 -35.52 -5.91
N ALA A 626 3.94 -36.11 -6.31
CA ALA A 626 3.91 -37.34 -7.09
C ALA A 626 4.53 -37.21 -8.50
N GLN A 627 4.77 -35.99 -8.98
CA GLN A 627 5.46 -35.68 -10.23
C GLN A 627 6.95 -35.33 -10.00
N GLY A 628 7.44 -35.43 -8.76
CA GLY A 628 8.81 -35.13 -8.38
C GLY A 628 9.13 -33.64 -8.30
N LYS A 629 8.14 -32.75 -8.31
CA LYS A 629 8.32 -31.29 -8.15
C LYS A 629 8.42 -30.93 -6.68
N LEU A 630 9.20 -29.90 -6.35
CA LEU A 630 9.33 -29.41 -4.98
C LEU A 630 7.95 -29.06 -4.42
N ASN A 631 7.57 -29.74 -3.34
CA ASN A 631 6.27 -29.56 -2.68
C ASN A 631 6.41 -28.81 -1.35
N ASN A 632 7.48 -29.08 -0.59
CA ASN A 632 7.75 -28.36 0.67
C ASN A 632 9.24 -28.14 0.86
N SER A 633 9.61 -26.97 1.39
CA SER A 633 10.97 -26.59 1.79
C SER A 633 10.90 -25.87 3.14
N PRO A 634 11.51 -26.41 4.21
CA PRO A 634 11.55 -25.74 5.51
C PRO A 634 12.18 -24.35 5.44
N ALA A 635 13.24 -24.18 4.63
CA ALA A 635 13.91 -22.89 4.44
C ALA A 635 13.01 -21.84 3.78
N SER A 636 12.04 -22.24 2.96
CA SER A 636 11.06 -21.33 2.36
C SER A 636 9.97 -20.91 3.35
N ASN A 637 9.80 -21.67 4.43
CA ASN A 637 8.69 -21.53 5.38
C ASN A 637 9.09 -20.79 6.68
N VAL A 638 10.27 -20.18 6.72
CA VAL A 638 10.69 -19.35 7.87
C VAL A 638 10.02 -17.98 7.88
N GLY A 639 9.95 -17.36 9.07
CA GLY A 639 9.40 -16.02 9.25
C GLY A 639 7.92 -15.89 8.90
N ARG A 640 7.15 -16.97 9.04
CA ARG A 640 5.70 -17.07 8.81
C ARG A 640 5.10 -18.15 9.71
N TYR A 641 3.79 -18.11 9.93
CA TYR A 641 3.07 -19.19 10.60
C TYR A 641 2.92 -20.40 9.68
N GLN A 642 3.10 -21.60 10.23
CA GLN A 642 2.93 -22.86 9.50
C GLN A 642 1.46 -23.25 9.30
N ASP A 643 0.58 -22.75 10.18
CA ASP A 643 -0.87 -22.74 10.01
C ASP A 643 -1.33 -21.29 9.80
N ARG A 644 -2.03 -21.00 8.70
CA ARG A 644 -2.49 -19.67 8.33
C ARG A 644 -3.45 -19.06 9.36
N HIS A 645 -4.16 -19.87 10.17
CA HIS A 645 -4.98 -19.34 11.26
C HIS A 645 -4.13 -18.64 12.34
N GLY A 646 -2.85 -19.00 12.45
CA GLY A 646 -1.92 -18.36 13.38
C GLY A 646 -1.80 -16.85 13.15
N ILE A 647 -1.76 -16.40 11.89
CA ILE A 647 -1.60 -14.98 11.59
C ILE A 647 -2.86 -14.16 11.90
N LEU A 648 -4.06 -14.75 11.75
CA LEU A 648 -5.33 -14.06 12.06
C LEU A 648 -5.38 -13.57 13.51
N ASN A 649 -4.74 -14.33 14.42
CA ASN A 649 -4.74 -14.06 15.85
C ASN A 649 -3.55 -13.22 16.33
N ASN A 650 -2.54 -12.98 15.47
CA ASN A 650 -1.24 -12.47 15.91
C ASN A 650 -0.64 -11.36 15.06
N TRP A 651 -1.27 -10.97 13.95
CA TRP A 651 -0.77 -9.85 13.12
C TRP A 651 -0.52 -8.60 13.97
N GLN A 652 -1.41 -8.28 14.90
CA GLN A 652 -1.30 -7.13 15.79
C GLN A 652 -0.10 -7.18 16.75
N ASN A 653 0.53 -8.35 16.94
CA ASN A 653 1.70 -8.53 17.82
C ASN A 653 3.04 -8.26 17.11
N ILE A 654 3.03 -8.09 15.79
CA ILE A 654 4.24 -7.75 15.03
C ILE A 654 4.75 -6.37 15.48
N GLY A 655 6.06 -6.22 15.66
CA GLY A 655 6.67 -4.94 16.02
C GLY A 655 6.80 -4.00 14.82
N VAL A 656 7.16 -2.75 15.06
CA VAL A 656 7.32 -1.74 14.01
C VAL A 656 8.77 -1.28 13.95
N VAL A 657 9.35 -1.31 12.75
CA VAL A 657 10.71 -0.84 12.48
C VAL A 657 10.71 0.68 12.32
N ILE A 658 11.35 1.38 13.25
CA ILE A 658 11.51 2.84 13.24
C ILE A 658 12.96 3.23 13.48
N GLN A 659 13.33 4.44 13.08
CA GLN A 659 14.65 5.00 13.32
C GLN A 659 14.90 5.19 14.82
N GLY A 660 16.13 4.94 15.27
CA GLY A 660 16.56 5.10 16.66
C GLY A 660 16.22 6.46 17.27
N ALA A 661 16.34 7.53 16.49
CA ALA A 661 15.95 8.88 16.89
C ALA A 661 14.46 9.05 17.29
N ALA A 662 13.58 8.13 16.89
CA ALA A 662 12.16 8.11 17.26
C ALA A 662 11.84 7.11 18.39
N ILE A 663 12.85 6.41 18.93
CA ILE A 663 12.68 5.46 20.03
C ILE A 663 12.81 6.20 21.36
N ASP A 664 11.81 6.07 22.22
CA ASP A 664 11.82 6.71 23.54
C ASP A 664 12.91 6.08 24.42
N GLY A 665 13.75 6.91 25.04
CA GLY A 665 14.86 6.45 25.85
C GLY A 665 16.02 5.84 25.07
N TYR A 666 16.14 6.13 23.76
CA TYR A 666 17.23 5.63 22.93
C TYR A 666 18.62 5.99 23.51
N PRO A 667 19.51 5.00 23.74
CA PRO A 667 20.82 5.25 24.33
C PRO A 667 21.70 6.15 23.45
N ALA A 668 22.27 7.20 24.05
CA ALA A 668 23.07 8.20 23.34
C ALA A 668 24.37 7.64 22.73
N HIS A 669 24.85 6.47 23.16
CA HIS A 669 26.03 5.83 22.57
C HIS A 669 25.74 5.10 21.27
N LEU A 670 24.49 4.68 21.04
CA LEU A 670 24.07 3.99 19.83
C LEU A 670 23.92 4.96 18.65
N ASP A 671 24.12 4.47 17.43
CA ASP A 671 23.92 5.27 16.23
C ASP A 671 22.44 5.64 16.07
N PRO A 672 22.06 6.93 16.02
CA PRO A 672 20.67 7.36 15.87
C PRO A 672 20.08 7.05 14.49
N ASN A 673 20.89 6.57 13.54
CA ASN A 673 20.48 6.19 12.18
C ASN A 673 20.17 4.70 12.04
N TYR A 674 20.18 3.93 13.13
CA TYR A 674 19.69 2.55 13.08
C TYR A 674 18.18 2.53 12.93
N TYR A 675 17.67 1.54 12.21
CA TYR A 675 16.23 1.28 12.08
C TYR A 675 15.95 -0.04 12.78
N LEU A 676 15.23 0.03 13.89
CA LEU A 676 15.08 -1.07 14.83
C LEU A 676 13.60 -1.35 15.06
N GLU A 677 13.28 -2.62 15.18
CA GLU A 677 11.94 -3.05 15.57
C GLU A 677 11.70 -2.72 17.06
N VAL A 678 10.58 -2.06 17.33
CA VAL A 678 10.07 -1.74 18.66
C VAL A 678 8.65 -2.24 18.85
N GLN A 679 8.19 -2.31 20.10
CA GLN A 679 6.80 -2.61 20.43
C GLN A 679 6.30 -3.94 19.82
N SER A 680 7.15 -4.97 19.75
CA SER A 680 6.67 -6.32 19.42
C SER A 680 5.88 -6.87 20.61
N GLY A 681 4.71 -7.44 20.35
CA GLY A 681 3.86 -8.11 21.32
C GLY A 681 4.17 -9.59 21.52
N PHE A 682 5.18 -10.13 20.81
CA PHE A 682 5.61 -11.51 20.99
C PHE A 682 6.43 -11.66 22.26
N SER A 683 5.98 -12.52 23.19
CA SER A 683 6.66 -12.80 24.46
C SER A 683 7.88 -13.70 24.31
N GLN A 684 7.96 -14.46 23.21
CA GLN A 684 9.03 -15.38 22.90
C GLN A 684 9.25 -15.43 21.38
N ASP A 685 10.45 -15.87 20.98
CA ASP A 685 10.78 -16.14 19.59
C ASP A 685 10.70 -17.66 19.36
N ASP A 686 9.62 -18.09 18.71
CA ASP A 686 9.38 -19.49 18.34
C ASP A 686 9.66 -19.73 16.86
N SER A 687 10.40 -18.84 16.20
CA SER A 687 10.68 -18.93 14.77
C SER A 687 11.87 -19.88 14.50
N ASN A 688 12.88 -19.34 13.84
CA ASN A 688 14.10 -20.00 13.42
C ASN A 688 15.25 -19.00 13.51
N LEU A 689 16.48 -19.51 13.56
CA LEU A 689 17.66 -18.67 13.38
C LEU A 689 17.61 -17.99 12.01
N VAL A 690 17.78 -16.67 11.97
CA VAL A 690 17.88 -15.93 10.72
C VAL A 690 19.25 -16.22 10.08
N MET A 691 19.24 -16.95 8.97
CA MET A 691 20.44 -17.23 8.18
C MET A 691 20.69 -16.11 7.17
N PRO A 692 21.93 -15.63 6.96
CA PRO A 692 22.22 -14.67 5.90
C PRO A 692 21.93 -15.22 4.51
N TRP A 693 21.47 -14.36 3.61
CA TRP A 693 21.32 -14.62 2.19
C TRP A 693 22.70 -14.85 1.53
N ASP A 694 22.87 -15.73 0.55
CA ASP A 694 21.88 -16.44 -0.29
C ASP A 694 21.49 -17.82 0.24
N ASN A 695 20.49 -17.85 1.13
CA ASN A 695 19.94 -19.12 1.59
C ASN A 695 19.10 -19.78 0.49
N THR A 696 19.17 -21.11 0.42
CA THR A 696 18.53 -21.93 -0.61
C THR A 696 17.35 -22.75 -0.07
N VAL A 697 16.50 -23.28 -0.96
CA VAL A 697 15.43 -24.22 -0.60
C VAL A 697 15.92 -25.51 0.09
N THR A 698 17.22 -25.84 -0.01
CA THR A 698 17.81 -27.04 0.60
C THR A 698 18.48 -26.79 1.94
N ASP A 699 18.59 -25.52 2.35
CA ASP A 699 19.32 -25.20 3.57
C ASP A 699 18.60 -25.70 4.81
N PRO A 700 19.33 -26.21 5.81
CA PRO A 700 18.75 -26.57 7.09
C PRO A 700 18.26 -25.32 7.82
N VAL A 701 17.17 -25.47 8.56
CA VAL A 701 16.68 -24.45 9.49
C VAL A 701 17.04 -24.84 10.92
N TYR A 702 17.37 -23.85 11.73
CA TYR A 702 17.79 -24.03 13.12
C TYR A 702 16.81 -23.33 14.06
N PRO A 703 16.66 -23.79 15.32
CA PRO A 703 15.93 -23.02 16.33
C PRO A 703 16.61 -21.65 16.56
N PRO A 704 15.85 -20.63 17.01
CA PRO A 704 16.42 -19.32 17.31
C PRO A 704 17.42 -19.41 18.48
N GLU A 705 18.39 -18.49 18.50
CA GLU A 705 19.27 -18.33 19.67
C GLU A 705 18.47 -17.75 20.84
N LYS A 706 18.65 -18.33 22.03
CA LYS A 706 17.90 -17.96 23.24
C LYS A 706 18.54 -16.81 24.01
#